data_AF-A0A1G6EV55-F1
#
_entry.id   AF-A0A1G6EV55-F1
#
_cell.length_a   1.000
_cell.length_b   1.000
_cell.length_c   1.000
_cell.angle_alpha   90.00
_cell.angle_beta   90.00
_cell.angle_gamma   90.00
#
_symmetry.space_group_name_H-M   'P 1'
#
loop_
_entity.id
_entity.type
_entity.pdbx_description
1 polymer ?
#
loop_
_entity_poly.entity_id
_entity_poly.type
_entity_poly.pdbx_seq_one_letter_code
_entity_poly.pdbx_strand_id
1 'polypeptide(L)'
;MKKRYLALISVLMMLAAGTSCASDDSSGSSGEASSAAETAASTAGTDAVSAETDAVPAVTAEKATGSEASGPPAMEQAYKVLDCLEAEGTPMYIRSCGNIAVVQCSSADENDKLVVRYYVVDAVNDKLLRTIENCGPLELLLGIDAEGTVTAQDTTEDTQTLIYYKPDGSRTVKEQEDIISRMECDASGQLYGLDKGVIGINSDGSRQVILDNEETEGVEFYDAARSIAVADYCNGSFTVRKRLVLVDTSTGSEIADLGPASDAAVSNAGDYIAVTGTSDQDSSETVCSVFEKETGRLSGAYSLKDRNTDYSFYAGSSYGIAAERSDGSDSFAFDFLRVSDGAAGRISADIPNAMRAVSTGITAADRFISAVVIGGSENGKLRFRLVMTDPGQVSFGGSLGKADPPVYPKEKDYKCGEEYKELRAEADRIEEKYGVRILVGDEVLDIEDVSDLYGVVSDESGSASNYAYESSESALETIDSMFAKYPEGFFEKFKRNGKGGLCIALCDSFTNKLTGDGFYPGGLTMSFGAWEIIAMASVELDSQTGNIIHHEMFHAVEDIVSRKLSSIKAAEWNALNPVDFSYTGDLDEYSDGNTENDHIYGDDDDPYFCSDYSKVTALEDRATLIEELFKDANSASSDDMTYIEDVQTKCPHLRAKYEYLAKWVSRLYGYVYWEKMLGTKL
;
A
#
# COMPACT_ATOMS: atom_id res chain seq x y z
N MET A 1 -10.02 22.68 -12.93
CA MET A 1 -10.77 22.70 -11.64
C MET A 1 -11.88 21.64 -11.48
N LYS A 2 -12.45 21.02 -12.53
CA LYS A 2 -13.53 20.01 -12.40
C LYS A 2 -13.10 18.52 -12.50
N LYS A 3 -11.82 18.21 -12.76
CA LYS A 3 -11.34 16.82 -12.94
C LYS A 3 -10.64 16.20 -11.70
N ARG A 4 -10.32 16.98 -10.66
CA ARG A 4 -9.62 16.48 -9.45
C ARG A 4 -10.54 15.96 -8.34
N TYR A 5 -11.85 16.20 -8.45
CA TYR A 5 -12.85 15.67 -7.52
C TYR A 5 -13.14 14.15 -7.69
N LEU A 6 -12.65 13.51 -8.77
CA LEU A 6 -12.89 12.09 -9.02
C LEU A 6 -11.93 11.15 -8.28
N ALA A 7 -10.70 11.57 -7.95
CA ALA A 7 -9.72 10.69 -7.30
C ALA A 7 -10.12 10.33 -5.86
N LEU A 8 -10.68 11.28 -5.09
CA LEU A 8 -11.16 11.00 -3.73
C LEU A 8 -12.47 10.18 -3.71
N ILE A 9 -13.27 10.26 -4.77
CA ILE A 9 -14.52 9.47 -4.91
C ILE A 9 -14.22 8.04 -5.39
N SER A 10 -13.07 7.80 -6.02
CA SER A 10 -12.66 6.47 -6.51
C SER A 10 -12.41 5.48 -5.36
N VAL A 11 -11.82 5.95 -4.25
CA VAL A 11 -11.65 5.16 -3.02
C VAL A 11 -12.98 4.90 -2.30
N LEU A 12 -13.99 5.77 -2.50
CA LEU A 12 -15.34 5.59 -1.94
C LEU A 12 -16.27 4.72 -2.81
N MET A 13 -15.97 4.52 -4.10
CA MET A 13 -16.81 3.75 -5.05
C MET A 13 -16.32 2.33 -5.35
N MET A 14 -15.08 1.96 -5.00
CA MET A 14 -14.61 0.56 -5.18
C MET A 14 -15.27 -0.45 -4.22
N LEU A 15 -16.06 0.00 -3.24
CA LEU A 15 -16.86 -0.87 -2.35
C LEU A 15 -18.32 -1.09 -2.82
N ALA A 16 -18.66 -0.79 -4.08
CA ALA A 16 -20.07 -0.81 -4.53
C ALA A 16 -20.36 -1.35 -5.95
N ALA A 17 -19.53 -2.23 -6.53
CA ALA A 17 -19.84 -2.86 -7.82
C ALA A 17 -19.72 -4.39 -7.79
N GLY A 18 -20.82 -5.05 -7.40
CA GLY A 18 -21.06 -6.47 -7.63
C GLY A 18 -21.71 -6.72 -9.00
N THR A 19 -20.98 -7.50 -9.81
CA THR A 19 -21.38 -8.48 -10.84
C THR A 19 -22.43 -8.15 -11.91
N SER A 20 -22.03 -8.31 -13.19
CA SER A 20 -22.87 -8.99 -14.20
C SER A 20 -22.01 -9.55 -15.33
N CYS A 21 -22.08 -10.86 -15.60
CA CYS A 21 -21.96 -11.53 -16.92
C CYS A 21 -22.09 -13.05 -16.67
N ALA A 22 -23.27 -13.63 -16.87
CA ALA A 22 -23.74 -14.27 -18.11
C ALA A 22 -22.89 -15.50 -18.50
N SER A 23 -23.44 -16.66 -18.17
CA SER A 23 -22.98 -18.02 -18.45
C SER A 23 -23.12 -18.40 -19.92
N ASP A 24 -22.17 -19.18 -20.44
CA ASP A 24 -22.41 -20.13 -21.53
C ASP A 24 -21.64 -21.44 -21.29
N ASP A 25 -22.38 -22.53 -21.46
CA ASP A 25 -21.99 -23.92 -21.28
C ASP A 25 -20.95 -24.40 -22.31
N SER A 26 -19.98 -25.23 -21.88
CA SER A 26 -19.64 -26.43 -22.66
C SER A 26 -18.92 -27.52 -21.85
N SER A 27 -19.34 -28.74 -22.16
CA SER A 27 -18.97 -30.04 -21.61
C SER A 27 -17.59 -30.55 -22.04
N GLY A 28 -16.93 -31.34 -21.18
CA GLY A 28 -15.82 -32.22 -21.59
C GLY A 28 -15.34 -33.14 -20.48
N SER A 29 -15.50 -34.46 -20.66
CA SER A 29 -15.23 -35.52 -19.69
C SER A 29 -13.80 -36.06 -19.70
N SER A 30 -13.51 -36.93 -18.71
CA SER A 30 -12.42 -37.93 -18.59
C SER A 30 -11.12 -37.41 -17.95
N GLY A 31 -10.40 -38.15 -17.10
CA GLY A 31 -10.55 -39.52 -16.63
C GLY A 31 -9.46 -39.84 -15.57
N GLU A 32 -9.81 -40.78 -14.70
CA GLU A 32 -9.00 -41.77 -13.96
C GLU A 32 -7.54 -41.48 -13.49
N ALA A 33 -7.40 -41.59 -12.15
CA ALA A 33 -6.48 -42.45 -11.39
C ALA A 33 -4.94 -42.23 -11.40
N SER A 34 -4.35 -42.08 -10.21
CA SER A 34 -3.55 -43.15 -9.54
C SER A 34 -2.92 -42.66 -8.22
N SER A 35 -3.14 -43.42 -7.12
CA SER A 35 -2.15 -44.10 -6.24
C SER A 35 -1.02 -43.23 -5.67
N ALA A 36 -1.03 -42.93 -4.36
CA ALA A 36 -0.51 -43.74 -3.25
C ALA A 36 1.04 -43.80 -3.17
N ALA A 37 1.60 -43.22 -2.11
CA ALA A 37 2.68 -43.82 -1.32
C ALA A 37 2.91 -43.04 -0.02
N GLU A 38 2.73 -43.75 1.10
CA GLU A 38 3.24 -43.43 2.43
C GLU A 38 4.77 -43.44 2.44
N THR A 39 5.42 -42.59 3.26
CA THR A 39 6.43 -43.08 4.21
C THR A 39 6.80 -42.07 5.31
N ALA A 40 6.53 -42.52 6.54
CA ALA A 40 7.40 -42.56 7.71
C ALA A 40 8.17 -41.32 8.22
N ALA A 41 7.84 -41.03 9.48
CA ALA A 41 8.51 -40.17 10.44
C ALA A 41 9.99 -40.50 10.71
N SER A 42 10.72 -39.48 11.18
CA SER A 42 11.97 -39.63 11.92
C SER A 42 12.08 -38.53 12.97
N THR A 43 12.07 -38.96 14.24
CA THR A 43 12.31 -38.19 15.47
C THR A 43 13.80 -38.09 15.80
N ALA A 44 14.27 -36.89 16.15
CA ALA A 44 15.38 -36.58 17.07
C ALA A 44 15.31 -35.06 17.32
N GLY A 45 15.34 -34.47 18.52
CA GLY A 45 15.87 -34.91 19.81
C GLY A 45 17.14 -34.09 20.12
N THR A 46 17.10 -33.30 21.22
CA THR A 46 18.21 -32.63 21.95
C THR A 46 18.84 -31.39 21.27
N ASP A 47 19.21 -30.29 21.94
CA ASP A 47 19.32 -29.94 23.36
C ASP A 47 19.26 -28.40 23.54
N ALA A 48 18.77 -27.99 24.70
CA ALA A 48 18.71 -26.61 25.17
C ALA A 48 20.07 -26.11 25.70
N VAL A 49 20.40 -24.84 25.43
CA VAL A 49 21.40 -24.07 26.18
C VAL A 49 20.77 -22.73 26.56
N SER A 50 20.53 -22.59 27.87
CA SER A 50 20.06 -21.39 28.55
C SER A 50 21.17 -20.34 28.65
N ALA A 51 20.88 -19.11 28.26
CA ALA A 51 21.68 -17.94 28.63
C ALA A 51 20.81 -16.95 29.42
N GLU A 52 21.18 -16.76 30.69
CA GLU A 52 20.63 -15.75 31.59
C GLU A 52 20.94 -14.35 31.06
N THR A 53 19.93 -13.48 31.00
CA THR A 53 20.11 -12.02 30.93
C THR A 53 19.12 -11.32 31.84
N ASP A 54 19.61 -10.28 32.49
CA ASP A 54 19.06 -9.63 33.68
C ASP A 54 17.71 -8.93 33.46
N ALA A 55 16.75 -9.26 34.33
CA ALA A 55 15.42 -8.66 34.35
C ALA A 55 15.42 -7.23 34.93
N VAL A 56 14.87 -6.29 34.16
CA VAL A 56 14.48 -4.94 34.59
C VAL A 56 13.16 -5.05 35.41
N PRO A 57 12.99 -4.31 36.52
CA PRO A 57 11.94 -4.63 37.49
C PRO A 57 10.52 -4.29 36.98
N ALA A 58 9.65 -5.29 37.03
CA ALA A 58 8.22 -5.18 36.80
C ALA A 58 7.57 -4.20 37.79
N VAL A 59 6.90 -3.17 37.25
CA VAL A 59 5.97 -2.33 38.01
C VAL A 59 4.77 -3.21 38.37
N THR A 60 4.65 -3.50 39.67
CA THR A 60 3.53 -4.28 40.22
C THR A 60 2.30 -3.39 40.21
N ALA A 61 1.39 -3.63 39.28
CA ALA A 61 0.04 -3.08 39.32
C ALA A 61 -0.70 -3.66 40.53
N GLU A 62 -1.07 -2.80 41.48
CA GLU A 62 -1.94 -3.16 42.59
C GLU A 62 -3.26 -3.70 42.05
N LYS A 63 -3.57 -4.93 42.45
CA LYS A 63 -4.77 -5.66 42.11
C LYS A 63 -5.98 -4.98 42.76
N ALA A 64 -6.60 -4.03 42.05
CA ALA A 64 -7.90 -3.50 42.41
C ALA A 64 -8.91 -4.67 42.40
N THR A 65 -9.40 -5.04 43.59
CA THR A 65 -10.50 -5.99 43.75
C THR A 65 -11.80 -5.33 43.27
N GLY A 66 -12.03 -5.38 41.96
CA GLY A 66 -13.26 -4.94 41.32
C GLY A 66 -14.32 -6.03 41.35
N SER A 67 -15.54 -5.63 41.73
CA SER A 67 -16.81 -6.33 41.54
C SER A 67 -16.82 -7.23 40.31
N GLU A 68 -17.22 -8.50 40.46
CA GLU A 68 -17.59 -9.37 39.32
C GLU A 68 -18.61 -8.60 38.46
N ALA A 69 -18.19 -8.15 37.28
CA ALA A 69 -19.11 -7.57 36.31
C ALA A 69 -20.04 -8.70 35.88
N SER A 70 -21.33 -8.59 36.24
CA SER A 70 -22.35 -9.49 35.71
C SER A 70 -22.30 -9.38 34.19
N GLY A 71 -22.01 -10.50 33.51
CA GLY A 71 -21.97 -10.53 32.04
C GLY A 71 -23.27 -10.00 31.42
N PRO A 72 -23.23 -9.60 30.14
CA PRO A 72 -24.41 -9.08 29.45
C PRO A 72 -25.55 -10.11 29.48
N PRO A 73 -26.82 -9.66 29.55
CA PRO A 73 -27.96 -10.56 29.57
C PRO A 73 -27.96 -11.45 28.32
N ALA A 74 -28.28 -12.73 28.50
CA ALA A 74 -28.44 -13.68 27.41
C ALA A 74 -29.53 -13.21 26.43
N MET A 75 -29.30 -13.40 25.13
CA MET A 75 -30.33 -13.14 24.11
C MET A 75 -31.30 -14.32 24.03
N GLU A 76 -32.60 -14.03 23.93
CA GLU A 76 -33.64 -15.07 23.80
C GLU A 76 -33.69 -15.72 22.40
N GLN A 77 -33.12 -15.04 21.40
CA GLN A 77 -33.09 -15.45 19.99
C GLN A 77 -31.71 -15.16 19.41
N ALA A 78 -31.37 -15.81 18.29
CA ALA A 78 -30.08 -15.65 17.62
C ALA A 78 -29.85 -14.22 17.08
N TYR A 79 -30.91 -13.45 16.87
CA TYR A 79 -30.83 -12.02 16.56
C TYR A 79 -31.92 -11.22 17.28
N LYS A 80 -31.69 -9.92 17.43
CA LYS A 80 -32.65 -8.95 17.95
C LYS A 80 -32.56 -7.66 17.15
N VAL A 81 -33.68 -7.18 16.60
CA VAL A 81 -33.80 -5.81 16.10
C VAL A 81 -33.92 -4.87 17.30
N LEU A 82 -33.04 -3.88 17.39
CA LEU A 82 -33.00 -2.94 18.52
C LEU A 82 -34.02 -1.81 18.30
N ASP A 83 -34.78 -1.49 19.34
CA ASP A 83 -35.81 -0.44 19.30
C ASP A 83 -35.22 0.97 19.49
N CYS A 84 -34.00 1.07 20.02
CA CYS A 84 -33.38 2.35 20.34
C CYS A 84 -33.07 3.26 19.17
N LEU A 85 -32.92 2.72 17.95
CA LEU A 85 -32.51 3.51 16.80
C LEU A 85 -33.13 3.03 15.49
N GLU A 86 -33.93 3.93 14.92
CA GLU A 86 -34.28 3.95 13.51
C GLU A 86 -34.06 5.38 13.00
N ALA A 87 -33.23 5.55 11.98
CA ALA A 87 -32.83 6.87 11.51
C ALA A 87 -32.80 6.96 9.98
N GLU A 88 -33.03 8.16 9.44
CA GLU A 88 -32.84 8.48 8.02
C GLU A 88 -31.35 8.58 7.68
N GLY A 89 -31.02 8.13 6.46
CA GLY A 89 -29.69 8.18 5.89
C GLY A 89 -29.05 6.80 5.70
N THR A 90 -27.79 6.83 5.31
CA THR A 90 -26.99 5.67 4.96
C THR A 90 -25.87 5.51 5.99
N PRO A 91 -25.86 4.42 6.78
CA PRO A 91 -24.75 4.12 7.66
C PRO A 91 -23.50 3.82 6.82
N MET A 92 -22.39 4.46 7.18
CA MET A 92 -21.10 4.34 6.49
C MET A 92 -20.13 3.50 7.31
N TYR A 93 -20.07 3.77 8.62
CA TYR A 93 -19.16 3.10 9.55
C TYR A 93 -19.87 2.84 10.87
N ILE A 94 -19.47 1.75 11.52
CA ILE A 94 -19.86 1.43 12.89
C ILE A 94 -18.61 0.99 13.67
N ARG A 95 -18.49 1.46 14.90
CA ARG A 95 -17.41 1.15 15.84
C ARG A 95 -17.97 0.92 17.22
N SER A 96 -17.25 0.20 18.06
CA SER A 96 -17.71 -0.20 19.38
C SER A 96 -16.58 -0.26 20.39
N CYS A 97 -16.93 -0.02 21.65
CA CYS A 97 -16.08 -0.22 22.81
C CYS A 97 -16.96 -0.73 23.96
N GLY A 98 -16.68 -1.93 24.45
CA GLY A 98 -17.52 -2.60 25.43
C GLY A 98 -18.95 -2.78 24.92
N ASN A 99 -19.93 -2.18 25.62
CA ASN A 99 -21.35 -2.21 25.23
C ASN A 99 -21.79 -1.05 24.35
N ILE A 100 -20.93 -0.04 24.20
CA ILE A 100 -21.26 1.19 23.49
C ILE A 100 -20.86 1.03 22.03
N ALA A 101 -21.75 1.43 21.12
CA ALA A 101 -21.46 1.52 19.70
C ALA A 101 -21.77 2.92 19.18
N VAL A 102 -21.04 3.34 18.16
CA VAL A 102 -21.30 4.56 17.41
C VAL A 102 -21.50 4.24 15.94
N VAL A 103 -22.56 4.78 15.36
CA VAL A 103 -22.88 4.67 13.94
C VAL A 103 -22.69 6.02 13.27
N GLN A 104 -21.81 6.06 12.27
CA GLN A 104 -21.72 7.19 11.36
C GLN A 104 -22.76 7.03 10.26
N CYS A 105 -23.62 8.03 10.12
CA CYS A 105 -24.64 8.09 9.08
C CYS A 105 -24.43 9.30 8.19
N SER A 106 -24.54 9.10 6.88
CA SER A 106 -24.57 10.15 5.88
C SER A 106 -25.98 10.36 5.34
N SER A 107 -26.37 11.61 5.12
CA SER A 107 -27.68 11.97 4.54
C SER A 107 -27.59 13.28 3.79
N ALA A 108 -28.59 13.60 2.97
CA ALA A 108 -28.75 14.92 2.37
C ALA A 108 -29.64 15.80 3.27
N ASP A 109 -29.27 17.08 3.44
CA ASP A 109 -30.15 18.09 4.02
C ASP A 109 -31.20 18.60 3.02
N GLU A 110 -31.98 19.60 3.42
CA GLU A 110 -32.99 20.25 2.57
C GLU A 110 -32.44 20.97 1.34
N ASN A 111 -31.12 21.16 1.26
CA ASN A 111 -30.40 21.81 0.16
C ASN A 111 -29.50 20.82 -0.62
N ASP A 112 -29.75 19.51 -0.49
CA ASP A 112 -28.95 18.43 -1.07
C ASP A 112 -27.47 18.43 -0.63
N LYS A 113 -27.14 19.05 0.50
CA LYS A 113 -25.78 19.01 1.06
C LYS A 113 -25.61 17.76 1.91
N LEU A 114 -24.43 17.16 1.78
CA LEU A 114 -24.03 16.02 2.60
C LEU A 114 -23.93 16.45 4.08
N VAL A 115 -24.66 15.74 4.93
CA VAL A 115 -24.63 15.89 6.39
C VAL A 115 -24.23 14.56 7.00
N VAL A 116 -23.23 14.60 7.86
CA VAL A 116 -22.77 13.48 8.68
C VAL A 116 -23.35 13.61 10.09
N ARG A 117 -23.86 12.51 10.65
CA ARG A 117 -24.31 12.40 12.04
C ARG A 117 -23.69 11.18 12.70
N TYR A 118 -23.46 11.27 14.00
CA TYR A 118 -23.08 10.12 14.83
C TYR A 118 -24.21 9.76 15.80
N TYR A 119 -24.60 8.49 15.82
CA TYR A 119 -25.56 7.94 16.79
C TYR A 119 -24.81 7.06 17.77
N VAL A 120 -24.78 7.45 19.04
CA VAL A 120 -24.11 6.70 20.11
C VAL A 120 -25.15 5.92 20.90
N VAL A 121 -25.01 4.60 20.92
CA VAL A 121 -25.98 3.67 21.52
C VAL A 121 -25.31 2.75 22.53
N ASP A 122 -26.06 2.35 23.54
CA ASP A 122 -25.76 1.16 24.35
C ASP A 122 -26.50 -0.01 23.69
N ALA A 123 -25.74 -0.84 22.97
CA ALA A 123 -26.27 -1.92 22.16
C ALA A 123 -26.92 -3.02 23.01
N VAL A 124 -26.32 -3.31 24.17
CA VAL A 124 -26.76 -4.40 25.06
C VAL A 124 -28.04 -4.01 25.78
N ASN A 125 -28.14 -2.76 26.23
CA ASN A 125 -29.31 -2.26 26.94
C ASN A 125 -30.37 -1.65 26.02
N ASP A 126 -30.18 -1.72 24.69
CA ASP A 126 -31.11 -1.21 23.68
C ASP A 126 -31.52 0.25 23.97
N LYS A 127 -30.51 1.12 24.03
CA LYS A 127 -30.71 2.53 24.41
C LYS A 127 -29.88 3.48 23.56
N LEU A 128 -30.53 4.49 22.99
CA LEU A 128 -29.86 5.64 22.38
C LEU A 128 -29.32 6.54 23.50
N LEU A 129 -28.01 6.73 23.53
CA LEU A 129 -27.34 7.56 24.53
C LEU A 129 -27.33 9.01 24.10
N ARG A 130 -26.93 9.29 22.86
CA ARG A 130 -26.93 10.65 22.28
C ARG A 130 -26.78 10.63 20.75
N THR A 131 -27.10 11.78 20.15
CA THR A 131 -26.87 12.07 18.73
C THR A 131 -25.96 13.30 18.61
N ILE A 132 -25.04 13.27 17.65
CA ILE A 132 -24.14 14.39 17.32
C ILE A 132 -24.54 14.90 15.92
N GLU A 133 -25.03 16.15 15.84
CA GLU A 133 -25.74 16.68 14.65
C GLU A 133 -25.01 17.78 13.86
N ASN A 134 -23.74 18.08 14.15
CA ASN A 134 -22.97 19.14 13.48
C ASN A 134 -21.56 18.69 13.07
N CYS A 135 -21.48 17.53 12.42
CA CYS A 135 -20.21 16.99 11.94
C CYS A 135 -19.86 17.58 10.56
N GLY A 136 -18.57 17.75 10.30
CA GLY A 136 -18.07 18.11 8.98
C GLY A 136 -18.46 17.06 7.93
N PRO A 137 -18.70 17.48 6.66
CA PRO A 137 -19.20 16.60 5.61
C PRO A 137 -18.19 15.52 5.18
N LEU A 138 -16.91 15.70 5.52
CA LEU A 138 -15.82 14.77 5.21
C LEU A 138 -15.27 14.07 6.46
N GLU A 139 -15.89 14.26 7.63
CA GLU A 139 -15.44 13.60 8.85
C GLU A 139 -15.57 12.06 8.71
N LEU A 140 -14.52 11.32 9.04
CA LEU A 140 -14.47 9.86 9.04
C LEU A 140 -14.42 9.35 10.48
N LEU A 141 -15.32 8.43 10.84
CA LEU A 141 -15.33 7.78 12.15
C LEU A 141 -14.11 6.88 12.34
N LEU A 142 -13.30 7.17 13.36
CA LEU A 142 -12.17 6.33 13.76
C LEU A 142 -12.57 5.32 14.85
N GLY A 143 -13.26 5.77 15.89
CA GLY A 143 -13.58 4.93 17.04
C GLY A 143 -14.42 5.58 18.12
N ILE A 144 -14.60 4.84 19.22
CA ILE A 144 -15.27 5.28 20.45
C ILE A 144 -14.53 4.67 21.65
N ASP A 145 -14.37 5.43 22.74
CA ASP A 145 -13.78 4.94 23.99
C ASP A 145 -14.85 4.42 24.98
N ALA A 146 -14.40 3.89 26.13
CA ALA A 146 -15.27 3.31 27.16
C ALA A 146 -16.15 4.35 27.85
N GLU A 147 -15.71 5.59 27.92
CA GLU A 147 -16.47 6.74 28.41
C GLU A 147 -17.53 7.20 27.40
N GLY A 148 -17.40 6.76 26.15
CA GLY A 148 -18.28 7.05 25.03
C GLY A 148 -17.86 8.29 24.25
N THR A 149 -16.63 8.79 24.34
CA THR A 149 -16.07 9.82 23.47
C THR A 149 -15.95 9.27 22.05
N VAL A 150 -16.51 9.99 21.07
CA VAL A 150 -16.37 9.61 19.65
C VAL A 150 -15.17 10.33 19.07
N THR A 151 -14.29 9.58 18.40
CA THR A 151 -13.15 10.12 17.66
C THR A 151 -13.42 10.05 16.16
N ALA A 152 -13.25 11.18 15.48
CA ALA A 152 -13.30 11.29 14.03
C ALA A 152 -12.04 11.99 13.49
N GLN A 153 -11.77 11.81 12.20
CA GLN A 153 -10.77 12.59 11.47
C GLN A 153 -11.42 13.41 10.36
N ASP A 154 -10.85 14.58 10.07
CA ASP A 154 -11.16 15.39 8.89
C ASP A 154 -9.86 15.72 8.17
N THR A 155 -9.74 15.31 6.91
CA THR A 155 -8.52 15.40 6.11
C THR A 155 -8.75 16.26 4.87
N THR A 156 -7.91 17.28 4.69
CA THR A 156 -7.81 18.10 3.47
C THR A 156 -6.51 17.79 2.72
N GLU A 157 -6.24 18.47 1.61
CA GLU A 157 -5.00 18.26 0.83
C GLU A 157 -3.72 18.48 1.69
N ASP A 158 -3.77 19.39 2.65
CA ASP A 158 -2.58 19.82 3.41
C ASP A 158 -2.69 19.58 4.93
N THR A 159 -3.86 19.22 5.45
CA THR A 159 -4.10 19.14 6.90
C THR A 159 -4.92 17.93 7.27
N GLN A 160 -4.50 17.23 8.33
CA GLN A 160 -5.33 16.24 9.00
C GLN A 160 -5.70 16.75 10.40
N THR A 161 -6.97 16.66 10.77
CA THR A 161 -7.45 17.07 12.09
C THR A 161 -8.19 15.94 12.78
N LEU A 162 -7.89 15.74 14.06
CA LEU A 162 -8.59 14.81 14.94
C LEU A 162 -9.65 15.56 15.75
N ILE A 163 -10.84 14.99 15.79
CA ILE A 163 -12.02 15.61 16.40
C ILE A 163 -12.56 14.65 17.46
N TYR A 164 -12.64 15.13 18.69
CA TYR A 164 -13.13 14.37 19.84
C TYR A 164 -14.45 14.95 20.33
N TYR A 165 -15.51 14.15 20.25
CA TYR A 165 -16.85 14.47 20.73
C TYR A 165 -17.12 13.79 22.06
N LYS A 166 -16.98 14.54 23.16
CA LYS A 166 -17.09 14.01 24.52
C LYS A 166 -18.55 13.76 24.93
N PRO A 167 -18.79 12.88 25.91
CA PRO A 167 -20.14 12.59 26.42
C PRO A 167 -20.89 13.81 26.99
N ASP A 168 -20.16 14.80 27.50
CA ASP A 168 -20.73 16.06 28.02
C ASP A 168 -21.16 17.04 26.91
N GLY A 169 -20.98 16.66 25.64
CA GLY A 169 -21.29 17.48 24.47
C GLY A 169 -20.18 18.43 24.05
N SER A 170 -19.06 18.48 24.78
CA SER A 170 -17.91 19.28 24.37
C SER A 170 -17.18 18.68 23.16
N ARG A 171 -16.63 19.55 22.32
CA ARG A 171 -15.88 19.21 21.10
C ARG A 171 -14.46 19.74 21.21
N THR A 172 -13.48 18.87 21.00
CA THR A 172 -12.06 19.25 20.94
C THR A 172 -11.51 18.92 19.55
N VAL A 173 -10.73 19.83 18.97
CA VAL A 173 -10.09 19.64 17.65
C VAL A 173 -8.57 19.74 17.83
N LYS A 174 -7.85 18.85 17.15
CA LYS A 174 -6.39 18.76 17.19
C LYS A 174 -5.85 18.61 15.78
N GLU A 175 -5.08 19.58 15.32
CA GLU A 175 -4.35 19.48 14.05
C GLU A 175 -3.17 18.52 14.21
N GLN A 176 -2.95 17.70 13.20
CA GLN A 176 -1.79 16.82 13.08
C GLN A 176 -0.73 17.51 12.21
N GLU A 177 0.54 17.35 12.57
CA GLU A 177 1.66 17.91 11.80
C GLU A 177 1.84 17.21 10.44
N ASP A 178 1.56 15.91 10.40
CA ASP A 178 1.64 15.08 9.19
C ASP A 178 0.32 14.33 8.96
N ILE A 179 0.02 14.06 7.70
CA ILE A 179 -1.10 13.20 7.29
C ILE A 179 -0.68 11.75 7.51
N ILE A 180 -1.38 11.09 8.43
CA ILE A 180 -1.29 9.65 8.65
C ILE A 180 -2.35 8.99 7.76
N SER A 181 -1.92 8.12 6.85
CA SER A 181 -2.79 7.60 5.79
C SER A 181 -3.80 6.59 6.33
N ARG A 182 -3.38 5.82 7.33
CA ARG A 182 -4.19 4.79 7.98
C ARG A 182 -4.19 4.98 9.49
N MET A 183 -5.38 5.17 10.05
CA MET A 183 -5.59 5.22 11.50
C MET A 183 -6.54 4.14 11.96
N GLU A 184 -6.21 3.53 13.08
CA GLU A 184 -7.07 2.56 13.76
C GLU A 184 -7.24 2.93 15.23
N CYS A 185 -8.38 2.51 15.77
CA CYS A 185 -8.72 2.68 17.18
C CYS A 185 -8.86 1.29 17.79
N ASP A 186 -8.14 1.02 18.89
CA ASP A 186 -8.30 -0.25 19.59
C ASP A 186 -9.58 -0.29 20.43
N ALA A 187 -9.81 -1.44 21.06
CA ALA A 187 -10.98 -1.68 21.90
C ALA A 187 -11.01 -0.83 23.19
N SER A 188 -9.95 -0.10 23.52
CA SER A 188 -9.90 0.84 24.65
C SER A 188 -10.20 2.29 24.24
N GLY A 189 -10.24 2.59 22.94
CA GLY A 189 -10.37 3.96 22.43
C GLY A 189 -9.03 4.61 22.07
N GLN A 190 -7.91 3.91 22.23
CA GLN A 190 -6.58 4.42 21.91
C GLN A 190 -6.36 4.39 20.39
N LEU A 191 -5.81 5.47 19.85
CA LEU A 191 -5.56 5.65 18.42
C LEU A 191 -4.13 5.26 18.05
N TYR A 192 -3.99 4.69 16.86
CA TYR A 192 -2.72 4.33 16.26
C TYR A 192 -2.70 4.74 14.79
N GLY A 193 -1.57 5.29 14.34
CA GLY A 193 -1.22 5.43 12.94
C GLY A 193 -0.47 4.20 12.45
N LEU A 194 -0.87 3.66 11.29
CA LEU A 194 -0.40 2.39 10.72
C LEU A 194 0.22 2.60 9.32
N ASP A 195 1.22 3.47 9.25
CA ASP A 195 1.97 3.72 8.00
C ASP A 195 3.23 2.82 7.97
N LYS A 196 4.45 3.36 7.91
CA LYS A 196 5.72 2.61 7.91
C LYS A 196 6.12 2.02 9.27
N GLY A 197 5.12 1.71 10.08
CA GLY A 197 5.29 1.37 11.47
C GLY A 197 4.01 1.67 12.24
N VAL A 198 4.14 1.62 13.56
CA VAL A 198 3.03 1.84 14.48
C VAL A 198 3.36 3.05 15.34
N ILE A 199 2.50 4.06 15.29
CA ILE A 199 2.62 5.27 16.12
C ILE A 199 1.36 5.38 16.97
N GLY A 200 1.49 5.33 18.29
CA GLY A 200 0.42 5.67 19.22
C GLY A 200 0.13 7.17 19.22
N ILE A 201 -1.14 7.55 19.16
CA ILE A 201 -1.58 8.95 19.17
C ILE A 201 -2.35 9.22 20.46
N ASN A 202 -1.75 10.00 21.36
CA ASN A 202 -2.37 10.34 22.63
C ASN A 202 -3.53 11.34 22.44
N SER A 203 -4.41 11.42 23.44
CA SER A 203 -5.56 12.34 23.44
C SER A 203 -5.19 13.83 23.35
N ASP A 204 -3.96 14.20 23.69
CA ASP A 204 -3.46 15.57 23.55
C ASP A 204 -2.94 15.88 22.13
N GLY A 205 -2.81 14.85 21.29
CA GLY A 205 -2.26 14.87 19.92
C GLY A 205 -0.79 14.43 19.85
N SER A 206 -0.13 14.19 20.99
CA SER A 206 1.28 13.76 21.00
C SER A 206 1.44 12.33 20.47
N ARG A 207 2.60 12.06 19.87
CA ARG A 207 2.91 10.81 19.18
C ARG A 207 3.93 9.99 19.97
N GLN A 208 3.72 8.68 20.02
CA GLN A 208 4.67 7.71 20.56
C GLN A 208 4.97 6.66 19.49
N VAL A 209 6.22 6.59 19.06
CA VAL A 209 6.68 5.52 18.15
C VAL A 209 6.67 4.20 18.92
N ILE A 210 5.93 3.22 18.41
CA ILE A 210 5.84 1.86 18.96
C ILE A 210 6.68 0.91 18.12
N LEU A 211 6.49 0.96 16.80
CA LEU A 211 7.31 0.24 15.82
C LEU A 211 7.75 1.25 14.76
N ASP A 212 9.05 1.30 14.50
CA ASP A 212 9.63 2.01 13.36
C ASP A 212 10.43 1.00 12.56
N ASN A 213 10.01 0.76 11.32
CA ASN A 213 10.68 -0.21 10.48
C ASN A 213 10.74 0.26 9.02
N GLU A 214 11.94 0.64 8.59
CA GLU A 214 12.21 1.08 7.22
C GLU A 214 11.93 0.02 6.14
N GLU A 215 11.83 -1.27 6.50
CA GLU A 215 11.41 -2.35 5.58
C GLU A 215 9.91 -2.42 5.35
N THR A 216 9.11 -1.75 6.19
CA THR A 216 7.65 -1.77 6.09
C THR A 216 7.16 -0.66 5.18
N GLU A 217 6.35 -1.03 4.18
CA GLU A 217 5.61 -0.03 3.38
C GLU A 217 4.32 0.41 4.06
N GLY A 218 3.79 -0.45 4.92
CA GLY A 218 2.52 -0.28 5.62
C GLY A 218 2.39 -1.27 6.77
N VAL A 219 1.57 -0.92 7.76
CA VAL A 219 1.09 -1.86 8.77
C VAL A 219 -0.38 -2.15 8.48
N GLU A 220 -0.67 -3.40 8.18
CA GLU A 220 -2.02 -3.85 7.86
C GLU A 220 -2.89 -4.05 9.10
N PHE A 221 -2.26 -4.25 10.24
CA PHE A 221 -2.96 -4.52 11.49
C PHE A 221 -2.04 -4.34 12.71
N TYR A 222 -2.59 -3.85 13.83
CA TYR A 222 -1.91 -3.81 15.12
C TYR A 222 -2.79 -4.35 16.29
N ASP A 223 -2.23 -5.26 17.09
CA ASP A 223 -2.81 -5.76 18.34
C ASP A 223 -2.02 -5.24 19.55
N ALA A 224 -2.46 -4.11 20.10
CA ALA A 224 -1.83 -3.52 21.28
C ALA A 224 -1.79 -4.47 22.49
N ALA A 225 -2.82 -5.29 22.67
CA ALA A 225 -2.93 -6.19 23.82
C ALA A 225 -1.89 -7.32 23.79
N ARG A 226 -1.45 -7.71 22.58
CA ARG A 226 -0.43 -8.76 22.37
C ARG A 226 0.92 -8.20 21.92
N SER A 227 1.03 -6.89 21.72
CA SER A 227 2.23 -6.24 21.18
C SER A 227 2.69 -6.84 19.84
N ILE A 228 1.74 -7.16 18.96
CA ILE A 228 2.03 -7.70 17.62
C ILE A 228 1.42 -6.83 16.53
N ALA A 229 2.02 -6.86 15.35
CA ALA A 229 1.51 -6.23 14.13
C ALA A 229 1.61 -7.18 12.94
N VAL A 230 0.76 -7.00 11.94
CA VAL A 230 0.99 -7.56 10.60
C VAL A 230 1.38 -6.42 9.69
N ALA A 231 2.53 -6.53 9.05
CA ALA A 231 3.10 -5.48 8.24
C ALA A 231 3.53 -5.98 6.86
N ASP A 232 3.45 -5.06 5.90
CA ASP A 232 3.85 -5.23 4.51
C ASP A 232 5.37 -5.01 4.40
N TYR A 233 6.14 -6.10 4.36
CA TYR A 233 7.58 -5.99 4.14
C TYR A 233 7.89 -5.99 2.65
N CYS A 234 8.78 -5.09 2.22
CA CYS A 234 9.37 -5.16 0.90
C CYS A 234 10.08 -6.51 0.72
N ASN A 235 9.85 -7.16 -0.42
CA ASN A 235 10.58 -8.37 -0.78
C ASN A 235 11.78 -8.03 -1.69
N GLY A 236 12.84 -8.83 -1.60
CA GLY A 236 14.00 -8.75 -2.50
C GLY A 236 13.80 -9.46 -3.84
N SER A 237 12.55 -9.77 -4.19
CA SER A 237 12.19 -10.54 -5.38
C SER A 237 11.67 -9.63 -6.49
N PHE A 238 11.88 -10.01 -7.76
CA PHE A 238 11.29 -9.34 -8.91
C PHE A 238 9.86 -9.79 -9.25
N THR A 239 9.38 -10.91 -8.66
CA THR A 239 8.03 -11.42 -8.90
C THR A 239 7.05 -11.09 -7.77
N VAL A 240 7.57 -10.90 -6.57
CA VAL A 240 6.77 -10.59 -5.37
C VAL A 240 7.16 -9.23 -4.87
N ARG A 241 6.23 -8.27 -4.88
CA ARG A 241 6.51 -6.92 -4.37
C ARG A 241 6.62 -6.91 -2.84
N LYS A 242 5.67 -7.56 -2.17
CA LYS A 242 5.48 -7.48 -0.73
C LYS A 242 5.12 -8.83 -0.12
N ARG A 243 5.47 -8.97 1.15
CA ARG A 243 5.19 -10.14 1.98
C ARG A 243 4.55 -9.68 3.28
N LEU A 244 3.50 -10.37 3.70
CA LEU A 244 2.84 -10.14 4.99
C LEU A 244 3.66 -10.81 6.08
N VAL A 245 4.09 -10.02 7.05
CA VAL A 245 4.91 -10.50 8.16
C VAL A 245 4.23 -10.19 9.47
N LEU A 246 4.09 -11.21 10.31
CA LEU A 246 3.72 -11.05 11.71
C LEU A 246 4.96 -10.61 12.50
N VAL A 247 4.88 -9.50 13.22
CA VAL A 247 6.00 -8.85 13.90
C VAL A 247 5.68 -8.66 15.38
N ASP A 248 6.66 -8.91 16.23
CA ASP A 248 6.65 -8.48 17.63
C ASP A 248 7.02 -6.99 17.69
N THR A 249 6.05 -6.14 18.00
CA THR A 249 6.26 -4.68 18.06
C THR A 249 7.11 -4.23 19.23
N SER A 250 7.30 -5.06 20.26
CA SER A 250 8.16 -4.72 21.40
C SER A 250 9.64 -4.89 21.09
N THR A 251 9.99 -5.78 20.15
CA THR A 251 11.36 -6.07 19.74
C THR A 251 11.67 -5.67 18.31
N GLY A 252 10.65 -5.44 17.47
CA GLY A 252 10.76 -5.27 16.02
C GLY A 252 11.06 -6.56 15.25
N SER A 253 11.05 -7.72 15.93
CA SER A 253 11.45 -8.99 15.33
C SER A 253 10.33 -9.63 14.52
N GLU A 254 10.67 -10.22 13.37
CA GLU A 254 9.75 -11.07 12.61
C GLU A 254 9.41 -12.34 13.42
N ILE A 255 8.12 -12.64 13.54
CA ILE A 255 7.59 -13.87 14.15
C ILE A 255 7.36 -14.91 13.05
N ALA A 256 6.67 -14.54 11.98
CA ALA A 256 6.31 -15.44 10.89
C ALA A 256 6.01 -14.71 9.58
N ASP A 257 6.29 -15.38 8.45
CA ASP A 257 5.81 -15.00 7.12
C ASP A 257 4.39 -15.59 6.91
N LEU A 258 3.43 -14.72 6.60
CA LEU A 258 2.02 -15.07 6.41
C LEU A 258 1.64 -15.24 4.93
N GLY A 259 2.57 -15.06 4.00
CA GLY A 259 2.34 -15.17 2.56
C GLY A 259 2.25 -13.82 1.84
N PRO A 260 1.87 -13.84 0.55
CA PRO A 260 1.86 -12.65 -0.29
C PRO A 260 0.86 -11.60 0.21
N ALA A 261 1.26 -10.33 0.12
CA ALA A 261 0.42 -9.20 0.52
C ALA A 261 -0.45 -8.65 -0.62
N SER A 262 -0.13 -8.95 -1.88
CA SER A 262 -0.82 -8.36 -3.04
C SER A 262 -2.32 -8.65 -2.98
N ASP A 263 -3.12 -7.59 -2.88
CA ASP A 263 -4.58 -7.60 -2.82
C ASP A 263 -5.19 -8.39 -1.65
N ALA A 264 -4.42 -8.57 -0.57
CA ALA A 264 -4.89 -9.23 0.64
C ALA A 264 -5.44 -8.22 1.65
N ALA A 265 -6.67 -8.45 2.13
CA ALA A 265 -7.18 -7.78 3.32
C ALA A 265 -6.82 -8.58 4.58
N VAL A 266 -6.15 -7.93 5.53
CA VAL A 266 -5.80 -8.52 6.82
C VAL A 266 -6.78 -8.05 7.87
N SER A 267 -7.26 -8.97 8.70
CA SER A 267 -8.19 -8.65 9.78
C SER A 267 -7.89 -9.39 11.06
N ASN A 268 -8.18 -8.73 12.18
CA ASN A 268 -8.10 -9.29 13.50
C ASN A 268 -9.33 -10.18 13.79
N ALA A 269 -9.12 -11.43 14.19
CA ALA A 269 -10.19 -12.38 14.51
C ALA A 269 -9.93 -13.12 15.83
N GLY A 270 -10.08 -12.43 16.96
CA GLY A 270 -9.90 -13.03 18.29
C GLY A 270 -8.45 -13.44 18.54
N ASP A 271 -8.18 -14.74 18.63
CA ASP A 271 -6.83 -15.30 18.77
C ASP A 271 -6.14 -15.55 17.41
N TYR A 272 -6.79 -15.19 16.31
CA TYR A 272 -6.33 -15.44 14.95
C TYR A 272 -6.19 -14.17 14.12
N ILE A 273 -5.44 -14.30 13.03
CA ILE A 273 -5.34 -13.34 11.94
C ILE A 273 -6.03 -13.98 10.74
N ALA A 274 -7.01 -13.28 10.16
CA ALA A 274 -7.63 -13.68 8.90
C ALA A 274 -7.02 -12.86 7.77
N VAL A 275 -6.52 -13.54 6.74
CA VAL A 275 -5.98 -12.94 5.52
C VAL A 275 -6.86 -13.38 4.37
N THR A 276 -7.59 -12.45 3.78
CA THR A 276 -8.48 -12.71 2.64
C THR A 276 -7.90 -12.12 1.37
N GLY A 277 -7.67 -12.95 0.35
CA GLY A 277 -7.12 -12.54 -0.95
C GLY A 277 -7.43 -13.56 -2.04
N THR A 278 -6.98 -13.34 -3.26
CA THR A 278 -7.11 -14.31 -4.35
C THR A 278 -6.05 -15.41 -4.25
N SER A 279 -6.39 -16.64 -4.62
CA SER A 279 -5.47 -17.78 -4.53
C SER A 279 -4.33 -17.73 -5.56
N ASP A 280 -4.56 -17.06 -6.69
CA ASP A 280 -3.60 -16.84 -7.78
C ASP A 280 -4.06 -15.62 -8.61
N GLN A 281 -3.18 -14.98 -9.36
CA GLN A 281 -3.50 -13.81 -10.22
C GLN A 281 -4.55 -14.16 -11.29
N ASP A 282 -4.58 -15.41 -11.74
CA ASP A 282 -5.53 -15.91 -12.74
C ASP A 282 -6.84 -16.45 -12.15
N SER A 283 -6.95 -16.48 -10.82
CA SER A 283 -8.08 -17.07 -10.10
C SER A 283 -9.06 -15.99 -9.64
N SER A 284 -10.35 -16.21 -9.92
CA SER A 284 -11.45 -15.45 -9.29
C SER A 284 -11.82 -15.99 -7.90
N GLU A 285 -11.11 -17.00 -7.40
CA GLU A 285 -11.39 -17.60 -6.10
C GLU A 285 -10.73 -16.80 -4.97
N THR A 286 -11.59 -16.17 -4.15
CA THR A 286 -11.17 -15.57 -2.89
C THR A 286 -11.01 -16.65 -1.82
N VAL A 287 -9.87 -16.63 -1.14
CA VAL A 287 -9.51 -17.54 -0.06
C VAL A 287 -9.32 -16.75 1.23
N CYS A 288 -9.85 -17.28 2.34
CA CYS A 288 -9.56 -16.81 3.69
C CYS A 288 -8.56 -17.76 4.36
N SER A 289 -7.33 -17.30 4.54
CA SER A 289 -6.28 -17.99 5.29
C SER A 289 -6.27 -17.50 6.74
N VAL A 290 -6.26 -18.44 7.69
CA VAL A 290 -6.36 -18.14 9.13
C VAL A 290 -5.07 -18.56 9.82
N PHE A 291 -4.41 -17.62 10.49
CA PHE A 291 -3.14 -17.83 11.19
C PHE A 291 -3.29 -17.61 12.69
N GLU A 292 -2.59 -18.41 13.49
CA GLU A 292 -2.50 -18.22 14.94
C GLU A 292 -1.68 -16.97 15.26
N LYS A 293 -2.17 -16.07 16.13
CA LYS A 293 -1.45 -14.83 16.48
C LYS A 293 -0.14 -15.04 17.24
N GLU A 294 -0.05 -16.13 18.01
CA GLU A 294 1.13 -16.38 18.85
C GLU A 294 2.32 -16.90 18.04
N THR A 295 2.05 -17.65 16.98
CA THR A 295 3.07 -18.41 16.24
C THR A 295 3.14 -18.05 14.77
N GLY A 296 2.12 -17.36 14.24
CA GLY A 296 1.91 -17.16 12.81
C GLY A 296 1.65 -18.45 12.03
N ARG A 297 1.36 -19.56 12.71
CA ARG A 297 1.11 -20.85 12.06
C ARG A 297 -0.25 -20.85 11.36
N LEU A 298 -0.28 -21.30 10.10
CA LEU A 298 -1.53 -21.50 9.37
C LEU A 298 -2.40 -22.56 10.06
N SER A 299 -3.58 -22.14 10.53
CA SER A 299 -4.61 -22.99 11.13
C SER A 299 -5.50 -23.62 10.05
N GLY A 300 -5.82 -22.86 9.00
CA GLY A 300 -6.62 -23.35 7.88
C GLY A 300 -6.76 -22.30 6.77
N ALA A 301 -7.13 -22.76 5.57
CA ALA A 301 -7.47 -21.91 4.45
C ALA A 301 -8.79 -22.38 3.82
N TYR A 302 -9.68 -21.43 3.53
CA TYR A 302 -11.07 -21.69 3.20
C TYR A 302 -11.50 -20.92 1.95
N SER A 303 -12.13 -21.61 1.00
CA SER A 303 -12.72 -20.98 -0.19
C SER A 303 -13.96 -20.17 0.19
N LEU A 304 -14.02 -18.92 -0.26
CA LEU A 304 -15.20 -18.07 -0.13
C LEU A 304 -16.12 -18.12 -1.37
N LYS A 305 -15.69 -18.86 -2.42
CA LYS A 305 -16.38 -18.96 -3.72
C LYS A 305 -17.80 -19.49 -3.63
N ASP A 306 -18.04 -20.46 -2.74
CA ASP A 306 -19.33 -21.12 -2.59
C ASP A 306 -20.44 -20.16 -2.13
N ARG A 307 -20.10 -18.96 -1.63
CA ARG A 307 -21.09 -17.99 -1.15
C ARG A 307 -20.99 -16.59 -1.78
N ASN A 308 -19.90 -16.27 -2.50
CA ASN A 308 -19.66 -14.92 -3.02
C ASN A 308 -19.84 -13.84 -1.92
N THR A 309 -19.35 -14.17 -0.72
CA THR A 309 -19.63 -13.46 0.51
C THR A 309 -18.33 -12.93 1.11
N ASP A 310 -18.23 -11.60 1.26
CA ASP A 310 -17.11 -10.95 1.94
C ASP A 310 -17.36 -10.91 3.45
N TYR A 311 -16.58 -11.71 4.20
CA TYR A 311 -16.64 -11.71 5.66
C TYR A 311 -15.80 -10.57 6.24
N SER A 312 -16.38 -9.84 7.19
CA SER A 312 -15.66 -8.90 8.04
C SER A 312 -15.29 -9.56 9.36
N PHE A 313 -14.05 -9.37 9.83
CA PHE A 313 -13.57 -9.89 11.11
C PHE A 313 -13.24 -8.76 12.08
N TYR A 314 -13.32 -9.03 13.39
CA TYR A 314 -13.12 -8.03 14.43
C TYR A 314 -12.35 -8.59 15.62
N ALA A 315 -11.57 -7.72 16.27
CA ALA A 315 -10.64 -8.09 17.35
C ALA A 315 -11.26 -8.88 18.50
N GLY A 316 -12.51 -8.59 18.84
CA GLY A 316 -13.21 -9.23 19.95
C GLY A 316 -13.90 -10.56 19.64
N SER A 317 -13.78 -11.08 18.41
CA SER A 317 -14.58 -12.21 17.95
C SER A 317 -13.74 -13.22 17.17
N SER A 318 -13.94 -14.51 17.47
CA SER A 318 -13.40 -15.64 16.70
C SER A 318 -14.30 -16.01 15.50
N TYR A 319 -15.19 -15.11 15.12
CA TYR A 319 -16.11 -15.24 14.00
C TYR A 319 -15.94 -14.09 13.02
N GLY A 320 -16.00 -14.40 11.73
CA GLY A 320 -16.30 -13.45 10.67
C GLY A 320 -17.81 -13.35 10.47
N ILE A 321 -18.29 -12.17 10.11
CA ILE A 321 -19.70 -11.93 9.77
C ILE A 321 -19.80 -11.33 8.37
N ALA A 322 -20.79 -11.78 7.62
CA ALA A 322 -21.22 -11.12 6.40
C ALA A 322 -22.73 -10.93 6.43
N ALA A 323 -23.20 -9.88 5.77
CA ALA A 323 -24.61 -9.50 5.78
C ALA A 323 -25.09 -9.30 4.35
N GLU A 324 -25.90 -10.23 3.87
CA GLU A 324 -26.32 -10.28 2.47
C GLU A 324 -27.83 -10.50 2.37
N ARG A 325 -28.39 -10.05 1.24
CA ARG A 325 -29.75 -10.41 0.86
C ARG A 325 -29.68 -11.80 0.22
N SER A 326 -30.41 -12.77 0.74
CA SER A 326 -30.31 -14.12 0.21
C SER A 326 -30.94 -14.19 -1.18
N ASP A 327 -30.22 -14.79 -2.14
CA ASP A 327 -30.66 -14.94 -3.53
C ASP A 327 -32.09 -15.46 -3.64
N GLY A 328 -32.94 -14.71 -4.34
CA GLY A 328 -34.32 -15.10 -4.60
C GLY A 328 -35.27 -15.03 -3.40
N SER A 329 -34.84 -14.50 -2.24
CA SER A 329 -35.68 -14.30 -1.07
C SER A 329 -35.86 -12.82 -0.70
N ASP A 330 -36.97 -12.51 -0.03
CA ASP A 330 -37.18 -11.21 0.63
C ASP A 330 -36.52 -11.16 2.02
N SER A 331 -35.82 -12.22 2.45
CA SER A 331 -35.17 -12.28 3.75
C SER A 331 -33.72 -11.80 3.71
N PHE A 332 -33.33 -11.07 4.75
CA PHE A 332 -31.95 -10.66 5.00
C PHE A 332 -31.27 -11.74 5.83
N ALA A 333 -30.02 -12.06 5.53
CA ALA A 333 -29.27 -13.07 6.25
C ALA A 333 -27.94 -12.53 6.78
N PHE A 334 -27.52 -13.09 7.90
CA PHE A 334 -26.18 -12.95 8.44
C PHE A 334 -25.49 -14.29 8.35
N ASP A 335 -24.40 -14.34 7.59
CA ASP A 335 -23.52 -15.49 7.50
C ASP A 335 -22.37 -15.34 8.47
N PHE A 336 -22.02 -16.45 9.10
CA PHE A 336 -20.96 -16.51 10.10
C PHE A 336 -19.93 -17.55 9.68
N LEU A 337 -18.66 -17.17 9.78
CA LEU A 337 -17.53 -18.06 9.62
C LEU A 337 -16.79 -18.17 10.96
N ARG A 338 -16.73 -19.36 11.54
CA ARG A 338 -15.88 -19.60 12.71
C ARG A 338 -14.45 -19.85 12.26
N VAL A 339 -13.53 -18.95 12.61
CA VAL A 339 -12.16 -18.95 12.05
C VAL A 339 -11.33 -20.16 12.51
N SER A 340 -11.62 -20.70 13.70
CA SER A 340 -10.83 -21.81 14.27
C SER A 340 -10.94 -23.11 13.48
N ASP A 341 -12.04 -23.33 12.77
CA ASP A 341 -12.29 -24.59 12.06
C ASP A 341 -12.97 -24.46 10.68
N GLY A 342 -13.30 -23.23 10.26
CA GLY A 342 -13.95 -22.96 8.97
C GLY A 342 -15.43 -23.31 8.93
N ALA A 343 -16.02 -23.60 10.09
CA ALA A 343 -17.44 -23.92 10.16
C ALA A 343 -18.26 -22.68 9.78
N ALA A 344 -19.26 -22.89 8.93
CA ALA A 344 -20.13 -21.84 8.43
C ALA A 344 -21.56 -22.00 8.96
N GLY A 345 -22.15 -20.89 9.35
CA GLY A 345 -23.50 -20.81 9.89
C GLY A 345 -24.27 -19.63 9.27
N ARG A 346 -25.59 -19.65 9.41
CA ARG A 346 -26.47 -18.59 8.89
C ARG A 346 -27.60 -18.29 9.88
N ILE A 347 -27.91 -17.00 10.03
CA ILE A 347 -29.13 -16.50 10.67
C ILE A 347 -29.95 -15.79 9.60
N SER A 348 -31.18 -16.27 9.35
CA SER A 348 -32.17 -15.51 8.58
C SER A 348 -32.90 -14.55 9.50
N ALA A 349 -32.79 -13.25 9.23
CA ALA A 349 -33.46 -12.21 9.96
C ALA A 349 -34.67 -11.69 9.16
N ASP A 350 -35.83 -11.61 9.82
CA ASP A 350 -37.04 -11.06 9.22
C ASP A 350 -36.99 -9.53 9.31
N ILE A 351 -36.25 -8.93 8.36
CA ILE A 351 -36.07 -7.48 8.25
C ILE A 351 -36.59 -7.06 6.87
N PRO A 352 -37.86 -6.66 6.76
CA PRO A 352 -38.45 -6.29 5.48
C PRO A 352 -37.70 -5.15 4.79
N ASN A 353 -37.45 -5.32 3.49
CA ASN A 353 -36.76 -4.33 2.64
C ASN A 353 -35.32 -4.02 3.06
N ALA A 354 -34.65 -4.92 3.78
CA ALA A 354 -33.23 -4.79 4.04
C ALA A 354 -32.41 -4.93 2.76
N MET A 355 -31.36 -4.10 2.63
CA MET A 355 -30.53 -4.03 1.43
C MET A 355 -29.09 -4.44 1.70
N ARG A 356 -28.48 -3.85 2.73
CA ARG A 356 -27.08 -4.08 3.12
C ARG A 356 -26.91 -3.74 4.60
N ALA A 357 -25.80 -4.16 5.18
CA ALA A 357 -25.44 -3.75 6.53
C ALA A 357 -23.96 -3.44 6.65
N VAL A 358 -23.62 -2.58 7.61
CA VAL A 358 -22.26 -2.43 8.13
C VAL A 358 -22.26 -2.97 9.56
N SER A 359 -21.25 -3.77 9.92
CA SER A 359 -21.22 -4.50 11.19
C SER A 359 -20.00 -4.13 12.03
N THR A 360 -20.04 -4.43 13.32
CA THR A 360 -18.85 -4.49 14.20
C THR A 360 -19.10 -5.43 15.37
N GLY A 361 -18.04 -5.86 16.06
CA GLY A 361 -18.10 -6.73 17.22
C GLY A 361 -18.35 -5.97 18.52
N ILE A 362 -19.26 -6.46 19.37
CA ILE A 362 -19.46 -6.01 20.75
C ILE A 362 -18.63 -6.93 21.65
N THR A 363 -17.39 -6.51 21.94
CA THR A 363 -16.38 -7.32 22.65
C THR A 363 -16.83 -7.76 24.03
N ALA A 364 -17.63 -6.95 24.74
CA ALA A 364 -18.14 -7.28 26.06
C ALA A 364 -19.15 -8.45 26.06
N ALA A 365 -19.69 -8.82 24.90
CA ALA A 365 -20.75 -9.81 24.78
C ALA A 365 -20.47 -10.93 23.78
N ASP A 366 -19.34 -10.90 23.06
CA ASP A 366 -19.06 -11.78 21.91
C ASP A 366 -20.23 -11.81 20.91
N ARG A 367 -20.77 -10.62 20.61
CA ARG A 367 -21.92 -10.41 19.72
C ARG A 367 -21.52 -9.48 18.59
N PHE A 368 -22.35 -9.40 17.55
CA PHE A 368 -22.22 -8.36 16.54
C PHE A 368 -23.37 -7.37 16.63
N ILE A 369 -23.08 -6.13 16.28
CA ILE A 369 -24.09 -5.12 15.97
C ILE A 369 -23.94 -4.70 14.52
N SER A 370 -25.06 -4.66 13.81
CA SER A 370 -25.13 -4.30 12.40
C SER A 370 -26.11 -3.14 12.20
N ALA A 371 -25.70 -2.08 11.51
CA ALA A 371 -26.59 -1.05 11.01
C ALA A 371 -27.13 -1.49 9.64
N VAL A 372 -28.36 -2.03 9.63
CA VAL A 372 -29.02 -2.59 8.46
C VAL A 372 -29.83 -1.51 7.75
N VAL A 373 -29.48 -1.25 6.49
CA VAL A 373 -30.19 -0.32 5.62
C VAL A 373 -31.52 -0.92 5.18
N ILE A 374 -32.60 -0.18 5.39
CA ILE A 374 -33.97 -0.56 5.06
C ILE A 374 -34.63 0.49 4.16
N GLY A 375 -35.37 0.04 3.15
CA GLY A 375 -36.19 0.92 2.30
C GLY A 375 -36.03 0.67 0.79
N GLY A 376 -37.01 1.12 0.01
CA GLY A 376 -37.08 0.97 -1.44
C GLY A 376 -37.53 2.25 -2.16
N SER A 377 -37.36 2.26 -3.49
CA SER A 377 -37.42 3.37 -4.45
C SER A 377 -38.65 4.29 -4.48
N GLU A 378 -39.68 4.04 -3.66
CA GLU A 378 -40.97 4.76 -3.76
C GLU A 378 -40.98 6.14 -3.11
N ASN A 379 -40.08 6.43 -2.15
CA ASN A 379 -40.01 7.75 -1.47
C ASN A 379 -38.59 8.36 -1.45
N GLY A 380 -37.60 7.74 -2.10
CA GLY A 380 -36.23 8.26 -2.27
C GLY A 380 -35.36 8.38 -1.02
N LYS A 381 -35.88 8.13 0.19
CA LYS A 381 -35.12 8.23 1.44
C LYS A 381 -34.79 6.87 2.04
N LEU A 382 -33.49 6.58 2.16
CA LEU A 382 -32.97 5.41 2.88
C LEU A 382 -33.10 5.63 4.39
N ARG A 383 -33.37 4.54 5.12
CA ARG A 383 -33.31 4.48 6.58
C ARG A 383 -32.42 3.32 7.00
N PHE A 384 -32.05 3.27 8.27
CA PHE A 384 -31.41 2.09 8.84
C PHE A 384 -31.95 1.78 10.25
N ARG A 385 -31.80 0.51 10.64
CA ARG A 385 -32.06 -0.02 11.98
C ARG A 385 -30.86 -0.76 12.51
N LEU A 386 -30.76 -0.89 13.82
CA LEU A 386 -29.71 -1.70 14.45
C LEU A 386 -30.21 -3.12 14.70
N VAL A 387 -29.35 -4.08 14.42
CA VAL A 387 -29.60 -5.50 14.66
C VAL A 387 -28.42 -6.05 15.43
N MET A 388 -28.70 -6.69 16.56
CA MET A 388 -27.71 -7.43 17.32
C MET A 388 -27.82 -8.91 16.97
N THR A 389 -26.71 -9.59 16.76
CA THR A 389 -26.64 -11.04 16.51
C THR A 389 -25.71 -11.74 17.48
N ASP A 390 -26.06 -12.97 17.84
CA ASP A 390 -25.31 -13.81 18.78
C ASP A 390 -24.77 -15.04 18.05
N PRO A 391 -23.46 -15.08 17.70
CA PRO A 391 -22.85 -16.21 17.01
C PRO A 391 -22.90 -17.50 17.87
N GLY A 392 -22.99 -17.38 19.20
CA GLY A 392 -23.14 -18.53 20.11
C GLY A 392 -24.45 -19.28 19.95
N GLN A 393 -25.46 -18.67 19.30
CA GLN A 393 -26.75 -19.29 18.99
C GLN A 393 -26.86 -19.80 17.55
N VAL A 394 -25.79 -19.66 16.75
CA VAL A 394 -25.78 -20.09 15.36
C VAL A 394 -25.53 -21.59 15.28
N SER A 395 -26.33 -22.28 14.46
CA SER A 395 -26.08 -23.67 14.10
C SER A 395 -25.05 -23.73 12.96
N PHE A 396 -23.82 -24.10 13.30
CA PHE A 396 -22.73 -24.33 12.36
C PHE A 396 -22.80 -25.74 11.75
N GLY A 397 -23.79 -25.95 10.88
CA GLY A 397 -24.05 -27.25 10.25
C GLY A 397 -23.25 -27.53 8.98
N GLY A 398 -22.57 -26.52 8.43
CA GLY A 398 -21.72 -26.62 7.24
C GLY A 398 -20.28 -26.20 7.51
N SER A 399 -19.41 -26.45 6.55
CA SER A 399 -18.04 -25.91 6.51
C SER A 399 -17.83 -25.31 5.14
N LEU A 400 -17.04 -24.25 5.06
CA LEU A 400 -16.50 -23.83 3.76
C LEU A 400 -15.58 -24.92 3.20
N GLY A 401 -15.48 -25.00 1.88
CA GLY A 401 -14.51 -25.84 1.20
C GLY A 401 -13.09 -25.47 1.64
N LYS A 402 -12.24 -26.46 1.87
CA LYS A 402 -10.82 -26.20 2.10
C LYS A 402 -10.20 -25.69 0.79
N ALA A 403 -9.32 -24.71 0.91
CA ALA A 403 -8.54 -24.17 -0.20
C ALA A 403 -7.04 -24.28 0.13
N ASP A 404 -6.21 -24.15 -0.89
CA ASP A 404 -4.80 -23.87 -0.69
C ASP A 404 -4.64 -22.37 -0.38
N PRO A 405 -3.77 -21.99 0.57
CA PRO A 405 -3.49 -20.58 0.83
C PRO A 405 -2.85 -19.94 -0.42
N PRO A 406 -2.99 -18.61 -0.60
CA PRO A 406 -2.24 -17.89 -1.63
C PRO A 406 -0.74 -18.19 -1.51
N VAL A 407 -0.13 -18.56 -2.62
CA VAL A 407 1.30 -18.85 -2.70
C VAL A 407 2.02 -17.75 -3.44
N TYR A 408 3.27 -17.50 -3.04
CA TYR A 408 4.12 -16.59 -3.80
C TYR A 408 4.31 -17.12 -5.23
N PRO A 409 4.14 -16.28 -6.26
CA PRO A 409 4.61 -16.63 -7.60
C PRO A 409 6.10 -16.99 -7.51
N LYS A 410 6.47 -18.11 -8.13
CA LYS A 410 7.85 -18.56 -8.15
C LYS A 410 8.67 -17.57 -8.98
N GLU A 411 9.87 -17.25 -8.50
CA GLU A 411 10.85 -16.57 -9.34
C GLU A 411 11.11 -17.43 -10.58
N LYS A 412 11.11 -16.75 -11.74
CA LYS A 412 11.38 -17.39 -13.02
C LYS A 412 12.86 -17.80 -13.11
N ASP A 413 13.75 -17.07 -12.43
CA ASP A 413 15.19 -17.32 -12.29
C ASP A 413 15.85 -17.50 -13.66
N TYR A 414 15.53 -16.58 -14.58
CA TYR A 414 16.09 -16.62 -15.93
C TYR A 414 17.62 -16.60 -15.88
N LYS A 415 18.23 -17.26 -16.87
CA LYS A 415 19.68 -17.33 -17.01
C LYS A 415 20.05 -16.88 -18.40
N CYS A 416 21.10 -16.08 -18.51
CA CYS A 416 21.66 -15.74 -19.80
C CYS A 416 22.14 -17.01 -20.52
N GLY A 417 22.03 -17.01 -21.85
CA GLY A 417 22.52 -18.08 -22.70
C GLY A 417 24.04 -18.23 -22.65
N GLU A 418 24.52 -19.34 -23.24
CA GLU A 418 25.95 -19.67 -23.29
C GLU A 418 26.81 -18.58 -23.94
N GLU A 419 26.26 -17.86 -24.92
CA GLU A 419 26.94 -16.76 -25.63
C GLU A 419 27.21 -15.57 -24.70
N TYR A 420 26.31 -15.28 -23.76
CA TYR A 420 26.38 -14.13 -22.86
C TYR A 420 27.16 -14.39 -21.56
N LYS A 421 27.78 -15.56 -21.40
CA LYS A 421 28.49 -15.93 -20.16
C LYS A 421 29.65 -15.01 -19.81
N GLU A 422 30.38 -14.52 -20.82
CA GLU A 422 31.49 -13.58 -20.59
C GLU A 422 30.95 -12.22 -20.12
N LEU A 423 29.84 -11.75 -20.70
CA LEU A 423 29.15 -10.53 -20.27
C LEU A 423 28.56 -10.66 -18.87
N ARG A 424 28.00 -11.82 -18.52
CA ARG A 424 27.54 -12.13 -17.17
C ARG A 424 28.68 -12.07 -16.16
N ALA A 425 29.84 -12.64 -16.49
CA ALA A 425 31.02 -12.57 -15.62
C ALA A 425 31.54 -11.13 -15.44
N GLU A 426 31.46 -10.31 -16.49
CA GLU A 426 31.82 -8.88 -16.40
C GLU A 426 30.79 -8.10 -15.57
N ALA A 427 29.50 -8.36 -15.77
CA ALA A 427 28.44 -7.80 -14.95
C ALA A 427 28.61 -8.21 -13.46
N ASP A 428 28.96 -9.46 -13.14
CA ASP A 428 29.26 -9.91 -11.77
C ASP A 428 30.41 -9.11 -11.14
N ARG A 429 31.45 -8.80 -11.93
CA ARG A 429 32.58 -7.95 -11.49
C ARG A 429 32.12 -6.54 -11.14
N ILE A 430 31.22 -5.96 -11.93
CA ILE A 430 30.66 -4.63 -11.70
C ILE A 430 29.70 -4.65 -10.49
N GLU A 431 28.87 -5.68 -10.36
CA GLU A 431 28.01 -5.92 -9.20
C GLU A 431 28.81 -5.98 -7.90
N GLU A 432 29.90 -6.76 -7.86
CA GLU A 432 30.78 -6.85 -6.69
C GLU A 432 31.42 -5.50 -6.34
N LYS A 433 31.83 -4.74 -7.36
CA LYS A 433 32.50 -3.45 -7.18
C LYS A 433 31.58 -2.37 -6.60
N TYR A 434 30.31 -2.32 -7.02
CA TYR A 434 29.39 -1.23 -6.65
C TYR A 434 28.25 -1.65 -5.72
N GLY A 435 28.08 -2.94 -5.44
CA GLY A 435 27.00 -3.45 -4.60
C GLY A 435 25.61 -3.31 -5.24
N VAL A 436 25.54 -3.50 -6.57
CA VAL A 436 24.32 -3.39 -7.40
C VAL A 436 23.97 -4.76 -8.00
N ARG A 437 22.82 -4.85 -8.68
CA ARG A 437 22.45 -5.98 -9.56
C ARG A 437 22.45 -5.52 -11.02
N ILE A 438 22.86 -6.37 -11.94
CA ILE A 438 22.82 -6.14 -13.38
C ILE A 438 22.20 -7.38 -14.03
N LEU A 439 21.15 -7.21 -14.84
CA LEU A 439 20.55 -8.29 -15.62
C LEU A 439 21.02 -8.18 -17.07
N VAL A 440 21.55 -9.27 -17.62
CA VAL A 440 22.04 -9.34 -19.01
C VAL A 440 21.41 -10.51 -19.76
N GLY A 441 21.19 -10.34 -21.06
CA GLY A 441 20.54 -11.36 -21.89
C GLY A 441 19.16 -11.73 -21.35
N ASP A 442 18.86 -13.02 -21.27
CA ASP A 442 17.55 -13.48 -20.80
C ASP A 442 17.28 -13.20 -19.31
N GLU A 443 18.27 -12.85 -18.49
CA GLU A 443 18.03 -12.44 -17.09
C GLU A 443 17.09 -11.22 -17.00
N VAL A 444 17.03 -10.36 -18.04
CA VAL A 444 16.10 -9.21 -18.05
C VAL A 444 14.63 -9.62 -18.00
N LEU A 445 14.30 -10.85 -18.39
CA LEU A 445 12.93 -11.35 -18.36
C LEU A 445 12.43 -11.58 -16.92
N ASP A 446 13.31 -11.57 -15.91
CA ASP A 446 12.90 -11.59 -14.50
C ASP A 446 12.08 -10.33 -14.11
N ILE A 447 12.21 -9.23 -14.85
CA ILE A 447 11.45 -7.99 -14.61
C ILE A 447 10.24 -7.81 -15.55
N GLU A 448 9.87 -8.83 -16.33
CA GLU A 448 8.76 -8.75 -17.29
C GLU A 448 7.44 -8.30 -16.65
N ASP A 449 7.18 -8.72 -15.41
CA ASP A 449 5.94 -8.45 -14.68
C ASP A 449 6.04 -7.25 -13.71
N VAL A 450 7.15 -6.50 -13.75
CA VAL A 450 7.36 -5.34 -12.86
C VAL A 450 6.53 -4.13 -13.29
N SER A 451 6.27 -3.96 -14.59
CA SER A 451 5.52 -2.84 -15.15
C SER A 451 4.23 -3.30 -15.83
N ASP A 452 3.12 -2.64 -15.53
CA ASP A 452 1.84 -2.88 -16.19
C ASP A 452 1.78 -2.28 -17.61
N LEU A 453 2.65 -1.30 -17.91
CA LEU A 453 2.62 -0.53 -19.15
C LEU A 453 3.65 -1.01 -20.18
N TYR A 454 4.84 -1.41 -19.71
CA TYR A 454 5.95 -1.76 -20.57
C TYR A 454 6.43 -3.18 -20.30
N GLY A 455 6.73 -3.92 -21.37
CA GLY A 455 7.51 -5.15 -21.33
C GLY A 455 8.94 -4.88 -21.81
N VAL A 456 9.84 -5.83 -21.55
CA VAL A 456 11.23 -5.81 -22.01
C VAL A 456 11.48 -6.92 -23.01
N VAL A 457 12.35 -6.67 -23.99
CA VAL A 457 12.81 -7.67 -24.96
C VAL A 457 14.27 -8.01 -24.65
N SER A 458 14.58 -9.29 -24.47
CA SER A 458 15.95 -9.74 -24.21
C SER A 458 16.86 -9.54 -25.42
N ASP A 459 18.11 -9.14 -25.17
CA ASP A 459 19.19 -9.05 -26.18
C ASP A 459 19.46 -10.40 -26.90
N GLU A 460 19.09 -11.53 -26.28
CA GLU A 460 19.24 -12.88 -26.87
C GLU A 460 18.13 -13.23 -27.87
N SER A 461 16.96 -12.62 -27.73
CA SER A 461 15.77 -12.90 -28.55
C SER A 461 15.31 -11.73 -29.43
N GLY A 462 15.92 -10.56 -29.22
CA GLY A 462 15.62 -9.30 -29.87
C GLY A 462 15.98 -9.23 -31.35
N SER A 463 15.41 -8.23 -32.01
CA SER A 463 15.55 -8.04 -33.46
C SER A 463 16.92 -7.47 -33.87
N ALA A 464 17.67 -6.89 -32.92
CA ALA A 464 19.03 -6.40 -33.12
C ALA A 464 20.13 -7.46 -32.86
N SER A 465 19.76 -8.74 -32.72
CA SER A 465 20.66 -9.86 -32.33
C SER A 465 22.01 -9.99 -33.05
N ASN A 466 22.23 -9.32 -34.20
CA ASN A 466 23.54 -9.30 -34.86
C ASN A 466 24.55 -8.29 -34.27
N TYR A 467 24.13 -7.37 -33.39
CA TYR A 467 24.97 -6.39 -32.67
C TYR A 467 24.63 -6.28 -31.18
N ALA A 468 23.64 -7.04 -30.71
CA ALA A 468 23.14 -6.96 -29.34
C ALA A 468 24.25 -7.30 -28.33
N TYR A 469 25.06 -8.33 -28.62
CA TYR A 469 26.19 -8.70 -27.77
C TYR A 469 27.22 -7.56 -27.61
N GLU A 470 27.70 -6.99 -28.72
CA GLU A 470 28.66 -5.88 -28.67
C GLU A 470 28.05 -4.63 -28.01
N SER A 471 26.75 -4.39 -28.19
CA SER A 471 26.04 -3.29 -27.54
C SER A 471 25.97 -3.51 -26.03
N SER A 472 25.67 -4.72 -25.55
CA SER A 472 25.69 -5.06 -24.13
C SER A 472 27.10 -4.97 -23.54
N GLU A 473 28.15 -5.38 -24.30
CA GLU A 473 29.55 -5.23 -23.89
C GLU A 473 29.90 -3.74 -23.66
N SER A 474 29.62 -2.89 -24.65
CA SER A 474 29.83 -1.44 -24.59
C SER A 474 29.00 -0.79 -23.47
N ALA A 475 27.77 -1.26 -23.25
CA ALA A 475 26.90 -0.82 -22.18
C ALA A 475 27.51 -1.11 -20.79
N LEU A 476 28.09 -2.30 -20.58
CA LEU A 476 28.75 -2.65 -19.32
C LEU A 476 30.00 -1.79 -19.07
N GLU A 477 30.81 -1.54 -20.10
CA GLU A 477 31.96 -0.62 -20.00
C GLU A 477 31.51 0.80 -19.62
N THR A 478 30.43 1.26 -20.25
CA THR A 478 29.82 2.56 -19.97
C THR A 478 29.29 2.61 -18.54
N ILE A 479 28.58 1.58 -18.08
CA ILE A 479 28.10 1.49 -16.69
C ILE A 479 29.26 1.57 -15.70
N ASP A 480 30.33 0.79 -15.88
CA ASP A 480 31.49 0.83 -14.96
C ASP A 480 32.13 2.23 -14.94
N SER A 481 32.27 2.86 -16.11
CA SER A 481 32.82 4.21 -16.27
C SER A 481 31.94 5.28 -15.60
N MET A 482 30.62 5.21 -15.77
CA MET A 482 29.67 6.16 -15.18
C MET A 482 29.52 5.97 -13.68
N PHE A 483 29.48 4.73 -13.20
CA PHE A 483 29.33 4.42 -11.78
C PHE A 483 30.55 4.86 -10.97
N ALA A 484 31.75 4.82 -11.56
CA ALA A 484 32.98 5.32 -10.93
C ALA A 484 32.93 6.83 -10.58
N LYS A 485 31.99 7.59 -11.15
CA LYS A 485 31.83 9.04 -10.91
C LYS A 485 31.01 9.33 -9.65
N TYR A 486 30.23 8.36 -9.16
CA TYR A 486 29.47 8.53 -7.93
C TYR A 486 30.37 8.36 -6.70
N PRO A 487 30.13 9.11 -5.61
CA PRO A 487 30.89 8.97 -4.38
C PRO A 487 30.77 7.57 -3.75
N GLU A 488 31.79 7.18 -2.99
CA GLU A 488 31.76 5.94 -2.21
C GLU A 488 30.52 5.90 -1.29
N GLY A 489 29.85 4.75 -1.25
CA GLY A 489 28.63 4.55 -0.47
C GLY A 489 27.35 5.16 -1.09
N PHE A 490 27.42 5.71 -2.30
CA PHE A 490 26.23 6.21 -3.01
C PHE A 490 25.18 5.11 -3.23
N PHE A 491 25.59 3.97 -3.81
CA PHE A 491 24.69 2.86 -4.14
C PHE A 491 24.13 2.14 -2.90
N GLU A 492 24.82 2.18 -1.77
CA GLU A 492 24.34 1.60 -0.51
C GLU A 492 23.03 2.24 -0.01
N LYS A 493 22.72 3.47 -0.44
CA LYS A 493 21.47 4.16 -0.05
C LYS A 493 20.21 3.56 -0.67
N PHE A 494 20.36 2.80 -1.76
CA PHE A 494 19.29 2.08 -2.44
C PHE A 494 18.88 0.80 -1.71
N LYS A 495 19.79 0.19 -0.95
CA LYS A 495 19.52 -1.07 -0.24
C LYS A 495 18.49 -0.85 0.87
N ARG A 496 17.63 -1.85 1.09
CA ARG A 496 16.63 -1.89 2.17
C ARG A 496 16.99 -3.01 3.15
N ASN A 497 17.74 -2.67 4.21
CA ASN A 497 18.19 -3.59 5.27
C ASN A 497 18.82 -4.92 4.76
N GLY A 498 19.66 -4.82 3.73
CA GLY A 498 20.35 -5.97 3.14
C GLY A 498 19.51 -6.77 2.13
N LYS A 499 18.30 -6.32 1.80
CA LYS A 499 17.48 -6.81 0.69
C LYS A 499 17.44 -5.75 -0.43
N GLY A 500 17.34 -6.23 -1.66
CA GLY A 500 17.23 -5.38 -2.85
C GLY A 500 18.39 -4.40 -3.02
N GLY A 501 18.11 -3.27 -3.66
CA GLY A 501 19.10 -2.26 -4.03
C GLY A 501 18.80 -1.63 -5.39
N LEU A 502 19.86 -1.19 -6.07
CA LEU A 502 19.77 -0.74 -7.46
C LEU A 502 19.98 -1.93 -8.39
N CYS A 503 19.09 -2.11 -9.36
CA CYS A 503 19.19 -3.07 -10.45
C CYS A 503 19.27 -2.33 -11.79
N ILE A 504 20.25 -2.69 -12.64
CA ILE A 504 20.33 -2.24 -14.02
C ILE A 504 19.94 -3.40 -14.93
N ALA A 505 18.88 -3.26 -15.72
CA ALA A 505 18.41 -4.29 -16.62
C ALA A 505 18.71 -3.90 -18.07
N LEU A 506 19.60 -4.64 -18.72
CA LEU A 506 19.96 -4.41 -20.12
C LEU A 506 19.02 -5.20 -21.03
N CYS A 507 18.39 -4.51 -21.98
CA CYS A 507 17.45 -5.10 -22.93
C CYS A 507 17.74 -4.66 -24.37
N ASP A 508 17.17 -5.36 -25.35
CA ASP A 508 17.20 -4.95 -26.77
C ASP A 508 16.31 -3.72 -26.97
N SER A 509 15.08 -3.81 -26.46
CA SER A 509 14.04 -2.81 -26.62
C SER A 509 12.92 -2.99 -25.60
N PHE A 510 11.99 -2.03 -25.59
CA PHE A 510 10.76 -2.09 -24.81
C PHE A 510 9.57 -2.44 -25.69
N THR A 511 8.51 -2.98 -25.10
CA THR A 511 7.21 -3.17 -25.75
C THR A 511 6.13 -2.44 -24.96
N ASN A 512 5.18 -1.78 -25.64
CA ASN A 512 4.02 -1.20 -24.98
C ASN A 512 2.93 -2.28 -24.83
N LYS A 513 2.62 -2.66 -23.59
CA LYS A 513 1.66 -3.74 -23.28
C LYS A 513 0.22 -3.37 -23.65
N LEU A 514 -0.11 -2.09 -23.72
CA LEU A 514 -1.46 -1.62 -24.02
C LEU A 514 -1.75 -1.49 -25.52
N THR A 515 -0.78 -0.99 -26.30
CA THR A 515 -1.00 -0.64 -27.70
C THR A 515 -0.27 -1.55 -28.69
N GLY A 516 0.74 -2.32 -28.25
CA GLY A 516 1.58 -3.14 -29.12
C GLY A 516 2.55 -2.34 -30.02
N ASP A 517 2.13 -1.17 -30.49
CA ASP A 517 2.89 -0.18 -31.25
C ASP A 517 2.81 1.20 -30.55
N GLY A 518 3.92 1.94 -30.40
CA GLY A 518 3.94 3.24 -29.72
C GLY A 518 5.34 3.79 -29.45
N PHE A 519 5.43 4.89 -28.68
CA PHE A 519 6.70 5.41 -28.15
C PHE A 519 7.42 4.35 -27.30
N TYR A 520 8.70 4.13 -27.58
CA TYR A 520 9.57 3.24 -26.82
C TYR A 520 10.63 4.08 -26.11
N PRO A 521 10.63 4.12 -24.77
CA PRO A 521 11.62 4.90 -24.03
C PRO A 521 13.02 4.31 -24.24
N GLY A 522 14.06 5.14 -24.22
CA GLY A 522 15.45 4.66 -24.23
C GLY A 522 15.89 4.05 -22.88
N GLY A 523 15.25 4.48 -21.80
CA GLY A 523 15.41 3.97 -20.44
C GLY A 523 14.15 4.13 -19.62
N LEU A 524 13.99 3.31 -18.59
CA LEU A 524 12.83 3.31 -17.72
C LEU A 524 13.24 3.00 -16.28
N THR A 525 12.95 3.93 -15.37
CA THR A 525 13.07 3.72 -13.93
C THR A 525 11.77 3.21 -13.32
N MET A 526 11.86 2.15 -12.53
CA MET A 526 10.76 1.50 -11.83
C MET A 526 11.15 1.19 -10.38
N SER A 527 10.17 1.12 -9.47
CA SER A 527 10.37 0.66 -8.10
C SER A 527 9.53 -0.59 -7.86
N PHE A 528 10.15 -1.67 -7.39
CA PHE A 528 9.46 -2.93 -7.13
C PHE A 528 10.02 -3.63 -5.90
N GLY A 529 9.19 -3.72 -4.85
CA GLY A 529 9.58 -4.29 -3.57
C GLY A 529 10.78 -3.56 -2.99
N ALA A 530 11.89 -4.27 -2.79
CA ALA A 530 13.13 -3.70 -2.29
C ALA A 530 14.07 -3.15 -3.39
N TRP A 531 13.68 -3.19 -4.67
CA TRP A 531 14.51 -2.79 -5.80
C TRP A 531 14.09 -1.44 -6.39
N GLU A 532 15.08 -0.60 -6.69
CA GLU A 532 14.97 0.40 -7.75
C GLU A 532 15.59 -0.19 -9.01
N ILE A 533 14.84 -0.21 -10.11
CA ILE A 533 15.21 -0.89 -11.35
C ILE A 533 15.30 0.16 -12.44
N ILE A 534 16.45 0.23 -13.11
CA ILE A 534 16.66 1.04 -14.31
C ILE A 534 16.82 0.06 -15.47
N ALA A 535 15.77 -0.09 -16.28
CA ALA A 535 15.84 -0.85 -17.51
C ALA A 535 16.30 0.07 -18.65
N MET A 536 17.19 -0.38 -19.52
CA MET A 536 17.69 0.41 -20.65
C MET A 536 17.97 -0.44 -21.86
N ALA A 537 17.70 0.13 -23.03
CA ALA A 537 18.10 -0.46 -24.29
C ALA A 537 19.63 -0.40 -24.42
N SER A 538 20.28 -1.55 -24.61
CA SER A 538 21.75 -1.67 -24.66
C SER A 538 22.38 -0.74 -25.70
N VAL A 539 21.71 -0.54 -26.84
CA VAL A 539 22.14 0.35 -27.93
C VAL A 539 22.18 1.84 -27.55
N GLU A 540 21.34 2.27 -26.60
CA GLU A 540 21.30 3.67 -26.15
C GLU A 540 22.51 4.00 -25.28
N LEU A 541 23.02 3.00 -24.55
CA LEU A 541 24.25 3.12 -23.77
C LEU A 541 25.53 3.02 -24.61
N ASP A 542 25.48 2.31 -25.74
CA ASP A 542 26.59 2.25 -26.72
C ASP A 542 26.80 3.60 -27.44
N SER A 543 25.74 4.41 -27.56
CA SER A 543 25.86 5.75 -28.13
C SER A 543 26.78 6.64 -27.26
N GLN A 544 27.71 7.37 -27.91
CA GLN A 544 28.88 8.06 -27.29
C GLN A 544 28.61 9.03 -26.12
N THR A 545 27.37 9.22 -25.69
CA THR A 545 27.05 10.04 -24.52
C THR A 545 26.81 9.24 -23.25
N GLY A 546 26.20 8.04 -23.30
CA GLY A 546 25.88 7.23 -22.10
C GLY A 546 25.16 7.97 -20.95
N ASN A 547 24.67 9.20 -21.18
CA ASN A 547 24.26 10.12 -20.11
C ASN A 547 22.82 9.86 -19.65
N ILE A 548 22.03 9.16 -20.45
CA ILE A 548 20.67 8.72 -20.09
C ILE A 548 20.66 7.91 -18.78
N ILE A 549 21.74 7.19 -18.46
CA ILE A 549 21.84 6.51 -17.15
C ILE A 549 21.81 7.48 -15.97
N HIS A 550 22.30 8.71 -16.13
CA HIS A 550 22.27 9.74 -15.08
C HIS A 550 20.87 10.35 -14.94
N HIS A 551 20.13 10.42 -16.04
CA HIS A 551 18.72 10.79 -16.06
C HIS A 551 17.90 9.79 -15.23
N GLU A 552 17.96 8.51 -15.59
CA GLU A 552 17.24 7.44 -14.89
C GLU A 552 17.73 7.26 -13.45
N MET A 553 19.04 7.41 -13.20
CA MET A 553 19.56 7.40 -11.82
C MET A 553 18.94 8.51 -10.98
N PHE A 554 18.69 9.70 -11.55
CA PHE A 554 18.05 10.76 -10.79
C PHE A 554 16.59 10.43 -10.46
N HIS A 555 15.82 9.81 -11.37
CA HIS A 555 14.48 9.31 -11.05
C HIS A 555 14.53 8.32 -9.88
N ALA A 556 15.51 7.42 -9.88
CA ALA A 556 15.69 6.45 -8.79
C ALA A 556 16.10 7.14 -7.46
N VAL A 557 16.98 8.15 -7.51
CA VAL A 557 17.32 8.99 -6.36
C VAL A 557 16.10 9.75 -5.85
N GLU A 558 15.30 10.30 -6.76
CA GLU A 558 14.10 11.06 -6.41
C GLU A 558 13.09 10.17 -5.70
N ASP A 559 12.89 8.94 -6.17
CA ASP A 559 11.97 8.00 -5.53
C ASP A 559 12.45 7.62 -4.12
N ILE A 560 13.73 7.28 -3.92
CA ILE A 560 14.22 6.90 -2.58
C ILE A 560 14.18 8.06 -1.57
N VAL A 561 14.48 9.29 -2.00
CA VAL A 561 14.46 10.47 -1.10
C VAL A 561 13.03 10.86 -0.79
N SER A 562 12.14 10.84 -1.80
CA SER A 562 10.71 11.10 -1.63
C SER A 562 10.10 10.10 -0.66
N ARG A 563 10.45 8.81 -0.81
CA ARG A 563 10.00 7.75 0.06
C ARG A 563 10.55 7.90 1.47
N LYS A 564 11.87 8.01 1.66
CA LYS A 564 12.49 8.01 3.01
C LYS A 564 12.23 9.30 3.80
N LEU A 565 11.98 10.41 3.12
CA LEU A 565 11.81 11.71 3.75
C LEU A 565 10.51 12.36 3.31
N SER A 566 10.52 13.08 2.21
CA SER A 566 9.35 13.80 1.69
C SER A 566 9.57 14.14 0.23
N SER A 567 8.53 14.02 -0.59
CA SER A 567 8.56 14.44 -1.98
C SER A 567 8.87 15.94 -2.16
N ILE A 568 9.32 16.29 -3.36
CA ILE A 568 9.45 17.69 -3.77
C ILE A 568 8.06 18.32 -3.85
N LYS A 569 7.86 19.44 -3.14
CA LYS A 569 6.57 20.13 -3.16
C LYS A 569 6.35 20.82 -4.50
N ALA A 570 5.25 20.49 -5.16
CA ALA A 570 4.91 21.05 -6.47
C ALA A 570 4.88 22.58 -6.48
N ALA A 571 4.35 23.22 -5.43
CA ALA A 571 4.31 24.68 -5.33
C ALA A 571 5.70 25.32 -5.23
N GLU A 572 6.63 24.69 -4.49
CA GLU A 572 8.00 25.19 -4.34
C GLU A 572 8.78 25.02 -5.65
N TRP A 573 8.62 23.88 -6.33
CA TRP A 573 9.25 23.65 -7.63
C TRP A 573 8.69 24.56 -8.73
N ASN A 574 7.37 24.68 -8.85
CA ASN A 574 6.73 25.51 -9.87
C ASN A 574 7.06 27.01 -9.69
N ALA A 575 7.40 27.46 -8.49
CA ALA A 575 7.84 28.83 -8.25
C ALA A 575 9.22 29.14 -8.89
N LEU A 576 9.96 28.12 -9.32
CA LEU A 576 11.23 28.24 -10.04
C LEU A 576 11.06 28.27 -11.57
N ASN A 577 9.84 28.12 -12.07
CA ASN A 577 9.51 28.18 -13.50
C ASN A 577 9.02 29.58 -13.90
N PRO A 578 8.90 29.88 -15.21
CA PRO A 578 8.30 31.13 -15.67
C PRO A 578 6.87 31.32 -15.13
N VAL A 579 6.47 32.59 -14.95
CA VAL A 579 5.10 32.92 -14.53
C VAL A 579 4.11 32.38 -15.56
N ASP A 580 3.02 31.79 -15.08
CA ASP A 580 1.96 31.17 -15.88
C ASP A 580 2.40 29.93 -16.70
N PHE A 581 3.60 29.40 -16.49
CA PHE A 581 4.05 28.14 -17.09
C PHE A 581 3.28 26.94 -16.53
N SER A 582 2.97 25.99 -17.42
CA SER A 582 2.50 24.66 -17.05
C SER A 582 3.13 23.60 -17.94
N TYR A 583 3.55 22.50 -17.32
CA TYR A 583 4.03 21.31 -18.02
C TYR A 583 2.96 20.75 -18.98
N THR A 584 3.40 20.24 -20.14
CA THR A 584 2.48 19.71 -21.18
C THR A 584 1.75 18.45 -20.69
N GLY A 585 2.46 17.60 -19.94
CA GLY A 585 1.98 16.27 -19.55
C GLY A 585 1.85 15.29 -20.72
N ASP A 586 2.38 15.66 -21.89
CA ASP A 586 2.36 14.86 -23.11
C ASP A 586 3.77 14.30 -23.37
N LEU A 587 3.90 12.97 -23.25
CA LEU A 587 5.15 12.24 -23.46
C LEU A 587 5.39 11.92 -24.94
N ASP A 588 4.35 12.04 -25.79
CA ASP A 588 4.41 11.71 -27.22
C ASP A 588 4.68 12.97 -28.07
N GLU A 589 4.16 14.13 -27.64
CA GLU A 589 4.39 15.44 -28.27
C GLU A 589 5.08 16.40 -27.28
N TYR A 590 6.42 16.49 -27.36
CA TYR A 590 7.28 17.30 -26.47
C TYR A 590 7.05 18.82 -26.53
N SER A 591 6.22 19.30 -27.47
CA SER A 591 5.86 20.71 -27.63
C SER A 591 4.42 20.84 -28.10
N ASP A 592 3.68 21.84 -27.59
CA ASP A 592 2.66 22.45 -28.43
C ASP A 592 3.40 23.35 -29.42
N GLY A 593 3.17 23.21 -30.73
CA GLY A 593 3.95 23.89 -31.78
C GLY A 593 3.92 25.44 -31.78
N ASN A 594 3.52 26.09 -30.68
CA ASN A 594 3.56 27.53 -30.43
C ASN A 594 4.58 27.96 -29.35
N THR A 595 5.23 27.02 -28.62
CA THR A 595 6.20 27.33 -27.54
C THR A 595 7.55 26.59 -27.68
N GLU A 596 7.84 26.07 -28.89
CA GLU A 596 9.14 25.48 -29.24
C GLU A 596 10.24 26.52 -29.02
N ASN A 597 11.27 26.17 -28.24
CA ASN A 597 12.45 26.97 -27.91
C ASN A 597 12.31 28.12 -26.89
N ASP A 598 11.13 28.42 -26.33
CA ASP A 598 11.01 29.43 -25.27
C ASP A 598 11.71 28.97 -23.97
N HIS A 599 12.56 29.82 -23.40
CA HIS A 599 13.28 29.59 -22.13
C HIS A 599 14.20 28.35 -22.09
N ILE A 600 14.72 27.91 -23.24
CA ILE A 600 15.63 26.75 -23.33
C ILE A 600 17.09 27.20 -23.37
N TYR A 601 17.95 26.49 -22.63
CA TYR A 601 19.39 26.72 -22.66
C TYR A 601 19.95 26.55 -24.08
N GLY A 602 20.70 27.56 -24.55
CA GLY A 602 21.27 27.60 -25.90
C GLY A 602 20.38 28.27 -26.94
N ASP A 603 19.08 28.40 -26.68
CA ASP A 603 18.11 29.04 -27.57
C ASP A 603 17.51 30.34 -27.00
N ASP A 604 17.59 30.55 -25.68
CA ASP A 604 17.14 31.75 -24.96
C ASP A 604 18.26 32.37 -24.10
N ASP A 605 18.24 33.71 -23.97
CA ASP A 605 19.15 34.48 -23.13
C ASP A 605 18.80 34.37 -21.62
N ASP A 606 17.55 34.01 -21.27
CA ASP A 606 17.08 33.79 -19.90
C ASP A 606 16.43 32.40 -19.73
N PRO A 607 17.24 31.32 -19.78
CA PRO A 607 16.72 29.97 -19.80
C PRO A 607 16.26 29.48 -18.41
N TYR A 608 15.13 28.77 -18.41
CA TYR A 608 14.56 28.07 -17.26
C TYR A 608 14.63 26.55 -17.40
N PHE A 609 14.87 26.05 -18.62
CA PHE A 609 14.85 24.64 -18.97
C PHE A 609 16.11 24.25 -19.74
N CYS A 610 16.54 23.00 -19.58
CA CYS A 610 17.72 22.46 -20.27
C CYS A 610 17.43 22.10 -21.72
N SER A 611 16.24 21.58 -21.98
CA SER A 611 15.78 21.13 -23.29
C SER A 611 14.25 21.21 -23.39
N ASP A 612 13.70 20.95 -24.57
CA ASP A 612 12.24 20.83 -24.72
C ASP A 612 11.65 19.72 -23.84
N TYR A 613 12.39 18.62 -23.67
CA TYR A 613 11.97 17.48 -22.85
C TYR A 613 11.75 17.88 -21.37
N SER A 614 12.48 18.88 -20.87
CA SER A 614 12.27 19.44 -19.53
C SER A 614 10.89 20.10 -19.34
N LYS A 615 10.13 20.38 -20.42
CA LYS A 615 8.78 20.97 -20.34
C LYS A 615 7.66 19.93 -20.28
N VAL A 616 7.99 18.64 -20.33
CA VAL A 616 7.00 17.55 -20.37
C VAL A 616 6.36 17.32 -19.01
N THR A 617 7.18 17.05 -17.98
CA THR A 617 6.75 17.00 -16.58
C THR A 617 7.82 17.57 -15.66
N ALA A 618 7.42 17.87 -14.42
CA ALA A 618 8.37 18.29 -13.40
C ALA A 618 9.41 17.19 -13.08
N LEU A 619 9.06 15.91 -13.24
CA LEU A 619 9.99 14.78 -13.05
C LEU A 619 11.08 14.82 -14.11
N GLU A 620 10.70 14.92 -15.39
CA GLU A 620 11.65 14.99 -16.50
C GLU A 620 12.55 16.24 -16.42
N ASP A 621 12.00 17.41 -16.05
CA ASP A 621 12.77 18.64 -15.83
C ASP A 621 13.95 18.42 -14.86
N ARG A 622 13.68 17.77 -13.73
CA ARG A 622 14.70 17.51 -12.71
C ARG A 622 15.74 16.49 -13.15
N ALA A 623 15.31 15.43 -13.82
CA ALA A 623 16.22 14.40 -14.31
C ALA A 623 17.12 14.94 -15.45
N THR A 624 16.56 15.70 -16.39
CA THR A 624 17.33 16.35 -17.47
C THR A 624 18.34 17.36 -16.93
N LEU A 625 18.04 18.08 -15.84
CA LEU A 625 19.04 18.93 -15.18
C LEU A 625 20.27 18.13 -14.74
N ILE A 626 20.08 16.98 -14.11
CA ILE A 626 21.21 16.16 -13.67
C ILE A 626 21.94 15.54 -14.86
N GLU A 627 21.20 15.09 -15.86
CA GLU A 627 21.75 14.55 -17.11
C GLU A 627 22.71 15.55 -17.81
N GLU A 628 22.27 16.78 -18.05
CA GLU A 628 23.10 17.80 -18.74
C GLU A 628 24.35 18.17 -17.94
N LEU A 629 24.26 18.15 -16.61
CA LEU A 629 25.41 18.40 -15.74
C LEU A 629 26.46 17.29 -15.89
N PHE A 630 26.05 16.02 -15.91
CA PHE A 630 26.98 14.92 -16.15
C PHE A 630 27.51 14.94 -17.59
N LYS A 631 26.68 15.27 -18.58
CA LYS A 631 27.09 15.39 -19.98
C LYS A 631 28.19 16.41 -20.19
N ASP A 632 28.06 17.61 -19.62
CA ASP A 632 29.09 18.67 -19.66
C ASP A 632 30.36 18.24 -18.90
N ALA A 633 30.21 17.66 -17.70
CA ALA A 633 31.35 17.17 -16.92
C ALA A 633 32.13 16.03 -17.61
N ASN A 634 31.51 15.33 -18.54
CA ASN A 634 32.04 14.16 -19.24
C ASN A 634 32.56 14.47 -20.66
N SER A 635 32.38 15.70 -21.17
CA SER A 635 32.80 16.02 -22.53
C SER A 635 34.32 16.03 -22.65
N ALA A 636 34.86 15.22 -23.57
CA ALA A 636 36.31 15.07 -23.79
C ALA A 636 36.98 16.32 -24.41
N SER A 637 36.19 17.25 -24.97
CA SER A 637 36.64 18.53 -25.53
C SER A 637 36.17 19.70 -24.66
N SER A 638 37.12 20.46 -24.10
CA SER A 638 36.85 21.68 -23.34
C SER A 638 36.30 22.86 -24.16
N ASP A 639 36.19 22.67 -25.49
CA ASP A 639 35.80 23.72 -26.44
C ASP A 639 34.32 23.61 -26.87
N ASP A 640 33.62 22.51 -26.54
CA ASP A 640 32.29 22.21 -27.09
C ASP A 640 31.12 22.38 -26.10
N MET A 641 31.36 22.36 -24.79
CA MET A 641 30.30 22.52 -23.78
C MET A 641 30.74 23.47 -22.65
N THR A 642 29.89 24.46 -22.34
CA THR A 642 30.10 25.50 -21.32
C THR A 642 28.96 25.53 -20.29
N TYR A 643 28.19 24.44 -20.22
CA TYR A 643 26.91 24.43 -19.51
C TYR A 643 27.08 24.66 -18.02
N ILE A 644 28.04 23.98 -17.36
CA ILE A 644 28.33 24.19 -15.94
C ILE A 644 28.77 25.64 -15.69
N GLU A 645 29.66 26.19 -16.53
CA GLU A 645 30.12 27.57 -16.38
C GLU A 645 28.96 28.57 -16.54
N ASP A 646 28.09 28.35 -17.51
CA ASP A 646 26.96 29.23 -17.80
C ASP A 646 25.88 29.15 -16.71
N VAL A 647 25.56 27.96 -16.19
CA VAL A 647 24.72 27.80 -14.99
C VAL A 647 25.27 28.61 -13.82
N GLN A 648 26.59 28.61 -13.62
CA GLN A 648 27.19 29.35 -12.51
C GLN A 648 27.20 30.86 -12.70
N THR A 649 27.29 31.35 -13.94
CA THR A 649 27.62 32.75 -14.23
C THR A 649 26.52 33.54 -14.93
N LYS A 650 25.66 32.88 -15.72
CA LYS A 650 24.71 33.52 -16.65
C LYS A 650 23.28 32.98 -16.58
N CYS A 651 23.04 31.76 -16.10
CA CYS A 651 21.70 31.15 -16.06
C CYS A 651 21.16 31.04 -14.61
N PRO A 652 20.66 32.14 -14.01
CA PRO A 652 20.27 32.17 -12.61
C PRO A 652 19.10 31.26 -12.25
N HIS A 653 18.16 31.01 -13.18
CA HIS A 653 17.00 30.14 -12.92
C HIS A 653 17.38 28.67 -12.89
N LEU A 654 18.19 28.20 -13.85
CA LEU A 654 18.78 26.87 -13.82
C LEU A 654 19.61 26.65 -12.55
N ARG A 655 20.41 27.64 -12.16
CA ARG A 655 21.16 27.60 -10.90
C ARG A 655 20.26 27.45 -9.67
N ALA A 656 19.17 28.22 -9.59
CA ALA A 656 18.22 28.13 -8.48
C ALA A 656 17.58 26.74 -8.39
N LYS A 657 17.29 26.10 -9.54
CA LYS A 657 16.83 24.70 -9.59
C LYS A 657 17.87 23.73 -9.03
N TYR A 658 19.16 23.85 -9.41
CA TYR A 658 20.22 23.01 -8.83
C TYR A 658 20.40 23.23 -7.32
N GLU A 659 20.35 24.48 -6.84
CA GLU A 659 20.45 24.79 -5.41
C GLU A 659 19.28 24.17 -4.62
N TYR A 660 18.07 24.19 -5.19
CA TYR A 660 16.90 23.54 -4.62
C TYR A 660 17.10 22.01 -4.54
N LEU A 661 17.51 21.36 -5.63
CA LEU A 661 17.74 19.92 -5.67
C LEU A 661 18.88 19.50 -4.73
N ALA A 662 19.96 20.29 -4.67
CA ALA A 662 21.08 20.06 -3.76
C ALA A 662 20.64 20.05 -2.30
N LYS A 663 19.86 21.06 -1.88
CA LYS A 663 19.28 21.11 -0.54
C LYS A 663 18.38 19.90 -0.28
N TRP A 664 17.58 19.49 -1.27
CA TRP A 664 16.65 18.39 -1.12
C TRP A 664 17.37 17.02 -0.99
N VAL A 665 18.28 16.68 -1.91
CA VAL A 665 19.05 15.43 -1.90
C VAL A 665 19.95 15.31 -0.67
N SER A 666 20.56 16.42 -0.23
CA SER A 666 21.45 16.42 0.94
C SER A 666 20.77 15.97 2.22
N ARG A 667 19.43 16.01 2.31
CA ARG A 667 18.68 15.54 3.48
C ARG A 667 18.82 14.04 3.70
N LEU A 668 18.92 13.25 2.62
CA LEU A 668 19.10 11.79 2.71
C LEU A 668 20.58 11.40 2.71
N TYR A 669 21.36 11.98 1.79
CA TYR A 669 22.74 11.57 1.58
C TYR A 669 23.72 12.24 2.55
N GLY A 670 23.37 13.41 3.10
CA GLY A 670 24.29 14.25 3.88
C GLY A 670 25.30 15.02 3.02
N TYR A 671 25.24 14.87 1.69
CA TYR A 671 26.08 15.52 0.69
C TYR A 671 25.33 15.63 -0.64
N VAL A 672 25.90 16.36 -1.60
CA VAL A 672 25.37 16.50 -2.96
C VAL A 672 26.34 15.80 -3.91
N TYR A 673 25.93 14.69 -4.53
CA TYR A 673 26.85 13.82 -5.26
C TYR A 673 27.40 14.44 -6.56
N TRP A 674 26.78 15.51 -7.06
CA TRP A 674 27.23 16.29 -8.21
C TRP A 674 27.96 17.60 -7.83
N GLU A 675 28.18 17.88 -6.54
CA GLU A 675 28.76 19.17 -6.07
C GLU A 675 30.12 19.47 -6.69
N LYS A 676 30.96 18.44 -6.87
CA LYS A 676 32.32 18.59 -7.43
C LYS A 676 32.31 19.05 -8.89
N MET A 677 31.28 18.69 -9.66
CA MET A 677 31.16 19.05 -11.07
C MET A 677 30.91 20.56 -11.20
N LEU A 678 30.11 21.13 -10.29
CA LEU A 678 29.89 22.57 -10.23
C LEU A 678 31.08 23.33 -9.65
N GLY A 679 32.10 22.72 -9.05
CA GLY A 679 33.30 23.43 -8.57
C GLY A 679 33.08 24.48 -7.46
N THR A 680 31.86 24.60 -6.92
CA THR A 680 31.48 25.48 -5.80
C THR A 680 30.61 24.73 -4.82
N LYS A 681 30.74 25.04 -3.51
CA LYS A 681 29.76 24.57 -2.53
C LYS A 681 28.40 25.22 -2.83
N LEU A 682 27.39 24.40 -3.10
CA LEU A 682 26.01 24.82 -3.25
C LEU A 682 25.34 25.07 -1.89
#